data_AF-A0A7E5VUB9-F1
#
_entry.id   AF-A0A7E5VUB9-F1
#
_cell.length_a   1.000
_cell.length_b   1.000
_cell.length_c   1.000
_cell.angle_alpha   90.00
_cell.angle_beta   90.00
_cell.angle_gamma   90.00
#
_symmetry.space_group_name_H-M   'P 1'
#
loop_
_entity.id
_entity.type
_entity.pdbx_description
1 polymer ?
#
loop_
_entity_poly.entity_id
_entity_poly.type
_entity_poly.pdbx_seq_one_letter_code
_entity_poly.pdbx_strand_id
1 'polypeptide(L)'
;MLIVKICQRILEEMAKMVLLGVVLWAGVTFGSHVAPYPLNLIISTDISHPPPMYDFPFPSAEMLRRLPAVTATHTNRSVQISKFEVSMLERLELNLKSAGITPKTGSAARGLVIDGYASDDAMHYEKSSMTITKASQNLVYTRCRRYGLANDECASFISTLNLRESEYGPECAALERFTCHTNKMSSKYRTFDGSCNNPVRSSWGQALTGYKRLLHPKYADGIEEPRRALSHKALPSARLVSTKLTSNQDLPNNDKTIALAVWSQFVYHDLVHTPVRKSIHTNQAIRCCDEGFPLTPRYIHPSCMPISVPHDDAFYKKKYVTCMEYTRSITTYRGDCTFGASEQMNQATHFLDGSNIYGSNSRDAAALREKSGGLLKTTNIDDEEHLPLAANPTEKCLVGSSTETCFNAGDARANTHPWMASMYAVWVREHNRVARGLANLNPGWNSDRLYHEARRIVVAELQHITYKSWLPTLTGRAFEELYESYDLGYNSDIDPTITNPFATAGFHFVNSLLDQDIQMIDDNNNVTSQRLHHNYFKPEIVAKNGGLKQILKGMVNQNSQQLDLNYDDDLRHQWLGELDVLAIDVQRGRDHGLPGYTQYRALCGLPAVSSFQQMTDVIPQETVNKLSEVYEQPGDIDLVVGLMAETPVQNSLLGPTAICLIKEQLWRTKTGDRYFYSHQEEAGKFTKRQLTELKRASLARIMCDNAPFTQIQRDVFEPVSESNPLVSCEEIKRVNLEAWQDPAQQPDILTRTNKWIKNKVGSNSTK
;
A
#
# COMPACT_ATOMS: atom_id res chain seq x y z
N MET A 1 -48.80 -9.73 38.26
CA MET A 1 -48.50 -9.92 36.82
C MET A 1 -47.28 -9.12 36.35
N LEU A 2 -47.11 -7.84 36.75
CA LEU A 2 -45.95 -7.03 36.38
C LEU A 2 -44.63 -7.49 37.03
N ILE A 3 -44.67 -7.89 38.31
CA ILE A 3 -43.49 -8.38 39.07
C ILE A 3 -42.94 -9.69 38.48
N VAL A 4 -43.83 -10.58 38.01
CA VAL A 4 -43.43 -11.85 37.37
C VAL A 4 -42.69 -11.58 36.05
N LYS A 5 -43.16 -10.61 35.24
CA LYS A 5 -42.47 -10.21 34.00
C LYS A 5 -41.11 -9.55 34.25
N ILE A 6 -40.96 -8.81 35.35
CA ILE A 6 -39.68 -8.20 35.73
C ILE A 6 -38.70 -9.27 36.22
N CYS A 7 -39.15 -10.21 37.08
CA CYS A 7 -38.30 -11.33 37.51
C CYS A 7 -37.88 -12.22 36.33
N GLN A 8 -38.76 -12.44 35.35
CA GLN A 8 -38.45 -13.25 34.17
C GLN A 8 -37.40 -12.56 33.27
N ARG A 9 -37.50 -11.23 33.08
CA ARG A 9 -36.47 -10.44 32.40
C ARG A 9 -35.13 -10.43 33.13
N ILE A 10 -35.14 -10.32 34.46
CA ILE A 10 -33.91 -10.36 35.26
C ILE A 10 -33.27 -11.75 35.18
N LEU A 11 -34.06 -12.83 35.22
CA LEU A 11 -33.56 -14.19 35.05
C LEU A 11 -32.94 -14.41 33.65
N GLU A 12 -33.58 -13.87 32.59
CA GLU A 12 -33.05 -13.93 31.22
C GLU A 12 -31.73 -13.16 31.08
N GLU A 13 -31.62 -11.97 31.66
CA GLU A 13 -30.38 -11.18 31.61
C GLU A 13 -29.26 -11.81 32.47
N MET A 14 -29.60 -12.40 33.62
CA MET A 14 -28.62 -13.15 34.42
C MET A 14 -28.16 -14.43 33.70
N ALA A 15 -29.05 -15.13 33.00
CA ALA A 15 -28.69 -16.29 32.18
C ALA A 15 -27.77 -15.90 31.02
N LYS A 16 -28.00 -14.74 30.37
CA LYS A 16 -27.11 -14.20 29.34
C LYS A 16 -25.73 -13.84 29.89
N MET A 17 -25.65 -13.21 31.07
CA MET A 17 -24.35 -12.91 31.69
C MET A 17 -23.58 -14.17 32.13
N VAL A 18 -24.29 -15.21 32.61
CA VAL A 18 -23.67 -16.50 32.95
C VAL A 18 -23.20 -17.22 31.67
N LEU A 19 -23.96 -17.17 30.58
CA LEU A 19 -23.52 -17.67 29.27
C LEU A 19 -22.31 -16.91 28.73
N LEU A 20 -22.27 -15.58 28.86
CA LEU A 20 -21.10 -14.77 28.49
C LEU A 20 -19.87 -15.11 29.35
N GLY A 21 -20.07 -15.31 30.65
CA GLY A 21 -19.03 -15.75 31.58
C GLY A 21 -18.52 -17.17 31.28
N VAL A 22 -19.40 -18.08 30.86
CA VAL A 22 -19.04 -19.45 30.45
C VAL A 22 -18.36 -19.48 29.09
N VAL A 23 -18.73 -18.61 28.14
CA VAL A 23 -18.04 -18.46 26.85
C VAL A 23 -16.65 -17.84 27.02
N LEU A 24 -16.53 -16.82 27.88
CA LEU A 24 -15.23 -16.23 28.25
C LEU A 24 -14.33 -17.21 29.02
N TRP A 25 -14.91 -18.11 29.84
CA TRP A 25 -14.14 -19.11 30.59
C TRP A 25 -13.81 -20.38 29.77
N ALA A 26 -14.71 -20.81 28.89
CA ALA A 26 -14.46 -21.92 27.95
C ALA A 26 -13.44 -21.53 26.87
N GLY A 27 -13.43 -20.26 26.43
CA GLY A 27 -12.39 -19.72 25.54
C GLY A 27 -10.99 -19.69 26.17
N VAL A 28 -10.88 -19.83 27.49
CA VAL A 28 -9.60 -19.89 28.23
C VAL A 28 -9.17 -21.33 28.54
N THR A 29 -10.03 -22.34 28.33
CA THR A 29 -9.78 -23.71 28.83
C THR A 29 -9.90 -24.85 27.82
N PHE A 30 -10.40 -24.66 26.60
CA PHE A 30 -10.46 -25.74 25.61
C PHE A 30 -9.74 -25.38 24.29
N GLY A 31 -8.57 -26.00 24.11
CA GLY A 31 -7.95 -26.15 22.81
C GLY A 31 -8.70 -27.21 22.00
N SER A 32 -9.39 -26.76 20.96
CA SER A 32 -9.88 -27.60 19.88
C SER A 32 -9.69 -26.83 18.58
N HIS A 33 -8.99 -27.45 17.63
CA HIS A 33 -8.69 -26.93 16.30
C HIS A 33 -9.95 -26.43 15.61
N VAL A 34 -10.07 -25.11 15.46
CA VAL A 34 -11.06 -24.48 14.58
C VAL A 34 -10.25 -23.75 13.51
N ALA A 35 -10.46 -24.15 12.25
CA ALA A 35 -9.93 -23.50 11.06
C ALA A 35 -10.24 -21.98 11.09
N PRO A 36 -9.53 -21.15 10.32
CA PRO A 36 -9.76 -19.71 10.37
C PRO A 36 -11.20 -19.46 9.92
N TYR A 37 -11.96 -18.69 10.70
CA TYR A 37 -13.30 -18.28 10.27
C TYR A 37 -13.15 -17.61 8.90
N PRO A 38 -13.82 -18.10 7.86
CA PRO A 38 -13.65 -17.54 6.54
C PRO A 38 -14.12 -16.08 6.55
N LEU A 39 -13.36 -15.21 5.88
CA LEU A 39 -13.61 -13.76 5.80
C LEU A 39 -15.04 -13.44 5.31
N ASN A 40 -15.63 -14.31 4.51
CA ASN A 40 -17.01 -14.19 4.06
C ASN A 40 -18.03 -14.22 5.23
N LEU A 41 -17.73 -14.89 6.35
CA LEU A 41 -18.56 -14.88 7.55
C LEU A 41 -18.38 -13.60 8.36
N ILE A 42 -17.18 -13.01 8.35
CA ILE A 42 -16.84 -11.74 9.04
C ILE A 42 -17.57 -10.56 8.40
N ILE A 43 -17.79 -10.61 7.08
CA ILE A 43 -18.53 -9.56 6.35
C ILE A 43 -20.06 -9.73 6.50
N SER A 44 -20.53 -10.91 6.90
CA SER A 44 -21.97 -11.23 7.03
C SER A 44 -22.52 -11.18 8.46
N THR A 45 -21.67 -11.03 9.49
CA THR A 45 -22.09 -11.07 10.90
C THR A 45 -21.59 -9.88 11.70
N ASP A 46 -22.43 -9.45 12.65
CA ASP A 46 -22.27 -8.31 13.56
C ASP A 46 -21.15 -8.60 14.60
N ILE A 47 -19.94 -8.83 14.13
CA ILE A 47 -18.76 -9.14 14.96
C ILE A 47 -17.81 -7.96 14.83
N SER A 48 -17.83 -7.09 15.84
CA SER A 48 -17.07 -5.84 15.98
C SER A 48 -15.55 -6.02 16.07
N HIS A 49 -15.02 -7.23 15.89
CA HIS A 49 -13.61 -7.55 16.03
C HIS A 49 -13.26 -8.63 15.01
N PRO A 50 -12.19 -8.49 14.19
CA PRO A 50 -11.65 -9.66 13.50
C PRO A 50 -11.40 -10.74 14.56
N PRO A 51 -11.73 -12.01 14.30
CA PRO A 51 -11.49 -13.07 15.26
C PRO A 51 -10.01 -13.01 15.65
N PRO A 52 -9.68 -13.17 16.94
CA PRO A 52 -8.29 -13.27 17.35
C PRO A 52 -7.57 -14.30 16.49
N MET A 53 -6.28 -14.07 16.20
CA MET A 53 -5.40 -15.01 15.50
C MET A 53 -5.34 -16.36 16.26
N TYR A 54 -6.38 -17.18 16.19
CA TYR A 54 -6.54 -18.45 16.90
C TYR A 54 -6.01 -19.64 16.11
N ASP A 55 -5.54 -19.38 14.89
CA ASP A 55 -5.13 -20.40 13.93
C ASP A 55 -3.63 -20.72 13.99
N PHE A 56 -2.99 -20.34 15.09
CA PHE A 56 -1.54 -20.49 15.25
C PHE A 56 -1.21 -21.44 16.40
N PRO A 57 -0.25 -22.36 16.21
CA PRO A 57 0.14 -23.29 17.26
C PRO A 57 0.71 -22.51 18.45
N PHE A 58 0.01 -22.56 19.58
CA PHE A 58 0.48 -22.07 20.86
C PHE A 58 0.99 -23.25 21.70
N PRO A 59 2.07 -23.11 22.48
CA PRO A 59 2.56 -24.21 23.30
C PRO A 59 1.45 -24.74 24.23
N SER A 60 1.35 -26.06 24.36
CA SER A 60 0.37 -26.67 25.27
C SER A 60 0.61 -26.25 26.73
N ALA A 61 -0.43 -26.31 27.58
CA ALA A 61 -0.30 -25.99 28.99
C ALA A 61 0.79 -26.83 29.70
N GLU A 62 0.97 -28.08 29.28
CA GLU A 62 2.04 -28.94 29.79
C GLU A 62 3.42 -28.46 29.35
N MET A 63 3.56 -28.05 28.09
CA MET A 63 4.81 -27.49 27.57
C MET A 63 5.16 -26.16 28.25
N LEU A 64 4.18 -25.28 28.48
CA LEU A 64 4.38 -24.02 29.21
C LEU A 64 4.87 -24.24 30.64
N ARG A 65 4.42 -25.30 31.33
CA ARG A 65 4.93 -25.65 32.66
C ARG A 65 6.39 -26.10 32.65
N ARG A 66 6.89 -26.61 31.52
CA ARG A 66 8.29 -27.03 31.34
C ARG A 66 9.20 -25.85 31.00
N LEU A 67 8.65 -24.72 30.55
CA LEU A 67 9.42 -23.52 30.26
C LEU A 67 9.79 -22.78 31.55
N PRO A 68 11.05 -22.31 31.68
CA PRO A 68 11.41 -21.42 32.78
C PRO A 68 10.65 -20.10 32.65
N ALA A 69 10.20 -19.55 33.78
CA ALA A 69 9.55 -18.25 33.82
C ALA A 69 10.48 -17.17 33.21
N VAL A 70 9.93 -16.40 32.27
CA VAL A 70 10.61 -15.25 31.67
C VAL A 70 10.18 -14.00 32.45
N THR A 71 11.16 -13.21 32.89
CA THR A 71 10.94 -12.01 33.71
C THR A 71 11.50 -10.79 32.96
N ALA A 72 11.15 -9.59 33.42
CA ALA A 72 11.73 -8.33 32.96
C ALA A 72 13.27 -8.37 32.87
N THR A 73 13.91 -8.99 33.86
CA THR A 73 15.37 -9.12 33.91
C THR A 73 15.90 -9.94 32.73
N HIS A 74 15.17 -10.98 32.32
CA HIS A 74 15.54 -11.83 31.19
C HIS A 74 15.39 -11.09 29.86
N THR A 75 14.26 -10.42 29.63
CA THR A 75 14.01 -9.64 28.42
C THR A 75 14.99 -8.47 28.31
N ASN A 76 15.21 -7.73 29.40
CA ASN A 76 16.17 -6.62 29.43
C ASN A 76 17.60 -7.07 29.20
N ARG A 77 18.01 -8.23 29.74
CA ARG A 77 19.33 -8.81 29.42
C ARG A 77 19.46 -9.14 27.94
N SER A 78 18.41 -9.69 27.34
CA SER A 78 18.40 -10.01 25.90
C SER A 78 18.52 -8.74 25.04
N VAL A 79 17.82 -7.67 25.43
CA VAL A 79 17.96 -6.34 24.82
C VAL A 79 19.39 -5.82 24.92
N GLN A 80 20.03 -5.86 26.10
CA GLN A 80 21.40 -5.35 26.26
C GLN A 80 22.42 -6.13 25.41
N ILE A 81 22.29 -7.46 25.32
CA ILE A 81 23.13 -8.28 24.44
C ILE A 81 22.93 -7.87 22.98
N SER A 82 21.68 -7.69 22.57
CA SER A 82 21.32 -7.34 21.20
C SER A 82 21.79 -5.94 20.80
N LYS A 83 21.77 -4.98 21.73
CA LYS A 83 22.35 -3.64 21.52
C LYS A 83 23.84 -3.71 21.23
N PHE A 84 24.57 -4.55 21.96
CA PHE A 84 25.98 -4.79 21.69
C PHE A 84 26.16 -5.39 20.29
N GLU A 85 25.38 -6.40 19.91
CA GLU A 85 25.41 -6.99 18.56
C GLU A 85 25.16 -5.95 17.45
N VAL A 86 24.13 -5.13 17.60
CA VAL A 86 23.79 -4.05 16.65
C VAL A 86 24.88 -2.97 16.61
N SER A 87 25.51 -2.67 17.74
CA SER A 87 26.64 -1.71 17.78
C SER A 87 27.87 -2.22 17.03
N MET A 88 28.10 -3.54 16.98
CA MET A 88 29.23 -4.12 16.23
C MET A 88 29.09 -3.92 14.71
N LEU A 89 27.88 -3.62 14.21
CA LEU A 89 27.67 -3.31 12.79
C LEU A 89 28.38 -2.03 12.35
N GLU A 90 28.62 -1.07 13.24
CA GLU A 90 29.26 0.20 12.90
C GLU A 90 30.60 0.00 12.20
N ARG A 91 31.43 -0.90 12.74
CA ARG A 91 32.72 -1.25 12.13
C ARG A 91 32.54 -1.89 10.74
N LEU A 92 31.55 -2.76 10.56
CA LEU A 92 31.26 -3.36 9.26
C LEU A 92 30.84 -2.28 8.25
N GLU A 93 29.89 -1.43 8.63
CA GLU A 93 29.36 -0.38 7.76
C GLU A 93 30.42 0.65 7.36
N LEU A 94 31.29 1.07 8.29
CA LEU A 94 32.43 1.92 7.98
C LEU A 94 33.39 1.24 6.99
N ASN A 95 33.65 -0.07 7.15
CA ASN A 95 34.50 -0.82 6.23
C ASN A 95 33.86 -0.95 4.84
N LEU A 96 32.55 -1.21 4.75
CA LEU A 96 31.81 -1.26 3.49
C LEU A 96 31.93 0.07 2.74
N LYS A 97 31.67 1.18 3.45
CA LYS A 97 31.83 2.54 2.92
C LYS A 97 33.25 2.79 2.43
N SER A 98 34.25 2.43 3.22
CA SER A 98 35.67 2.66 2.91
C SER A 98 36.16 1.79 1.75
N ALA A 99 35.58 0.61 1.58
CA ALA A 99 35.86 -0.31 0.48
C ALA A 99 35.05 0.01 -0.80
N GLY A 100 34.24 1.08 -0.81
CA GLY A 100 33.40 1.42 -1.96
C GLY A 100 32.28 0.42 -2.24
N ILE A 101 31.87 -0.37 -1.25
CA ILE A 101 30.75 -1.31 -1.36
C ILE A 101 29.45 -0.54 -1.11
N THR A 102 29.13 0.34 -2.05
CA THR A 102 27.90 1.14 -2.06
C THR A 102 27.23 1.03 -3.43
N PRO A 103 25.91 1.24 -3.52
CA PRO A 103 25.22 1.24 -4.79
C PRO A 103 25.83 2.25 -5.78
N LYS A 104 26.20 1.77 -6.98
CA LYS A 104 26.72 2.60 -8.07
C LYS A 104 25.57 3.31 -8.79
N THR A 105 25.81 4.49 -9.37
CA THR A 105 24.82 5.17 -10.23
C THR A 105 24.38 4.25 -11.37
N GLY A 106 23.07 4.17 -11.61
CA GLY A 106 22.49 3.31 -12.66
C GLY A 106 22.44 1.81 -12.35
N SER A 107 22.90 1.36 -11.18
CA SER A 107 22.82 -0.06 -10.78
C SER A 107 21.44 -0.45 -10.24
N ALA A 108 21.10 -1.75 -10.32
CA ALA A 108 19.95 -2.36 -9.65
C ALA A 108 19.77 -1.92 -8.19
N ALA A 109 20.88 -1.91 -7.44
CA ALA A 109 20.88 -1.50 -6.03
C ALA A 109 20.46 -0.04 -5.85
N ARG A 110 20.86 0.84 -6.78
CA ARG A 110 20.44 2.24 -6.74
C ARG A 110 18.96 2.38 -7.09
N GLY A 111 18.48 1.62 -8.05
CA GLY A 111 17.06 1.55 -8.41
C GLY A 111 16.17 1.16 -7.22
N LEU A 112 16.49 0.06 -6.52
CA LEU A 112 15.74 -0.38 -5.34
C LEU A 112 15.72 0.64 -4.21
N VAL A 113 16.82 1.36 -4.00
CA VAL A 113 16.93 2.39 -2.96
C VAL A 113 16.07 3.60 -3.28
N ILE A 114 15.94 3.96 -4.56
CA ILE A 114 15.09 5.06 -5.01
C ILE A 114 13.61 4.65 -4.92
N ASP A 115 13.26 3.44 -5.37
CA ASP A 115 11.90 2.91 -5.30
C ASP A 115 11.41 2.75 -3.85
N GLY A 116 12.23 2.17 -2.98
CA GLY A 116 11.95 2.00 -1.55
C GLY A 116 12.59 3.07 -0.67
N TYR A 117 12.58 4.34 -1.09
CA TYR A 117 13.27 5.41 -0.37
C TYR A 117 12.90 5.50 1.12
N ALA A 118 13.90 5.30 1.99
CA ALA A 118 13.75 5.40 3.43
C ALA A 118 14.04 6.81 3.95
N SER A 119 13.03 7.42 4.58
CA SER A 119 13.18 8.69 5.32
C SER A 119 14.04 8.53 6.57
N ASP A 120 14.57 9.64 7.09
CA ASP A 120 15.33 9.63 8.34
C ASP A 120 14.46 9.26 9.55
N ASP A 121 13.16 9.62 9.53
CA ASP A 121 12.21 9.19 10.57
C ASP A 121 12.02 7.66 10.52
N ALA A 122 11.91 7.06 9.33
CA ALA A 122 11.83 5.60 9.20
C ALA A 122 13.09 4.91 9.74
N MET A 123 14.27 5.48 9.48
CA MET A 123 15.54 4.95 9.99
C MET A 123 15.67 5.03 11.52
N HIS A 124 15.00 5.99 12.16
CA HIS A 124 14.95 6.08 13.63
C HIS A 124 14.31 4.81 14.23
N TYR A 125 13.12 4.45 13.74
CA TYR A 125 12.40 3.25 14.16
C TYR A 125 13.14 1.95 13.79
N GLU A 126 13.76 1.89 12.61
CA GLU A 126 14.53 0.72 12.17
C GLU A 126 15.64 0.36 13.16
N LYS A 127 16.38 1.35 13.66
CA LYS A 127 17.49 1.10 14.60
C LYS A 127 17.02 0.42 15.88
N SER A 128 15.90 0.87 16.43
CA SER A 128 15.29 0.28 17.62
C SER A 128 14.68 -1.10 17.31
N SER A 129 13.94 -1.21 16.21
CA SER A 129 13.32 -2.44 15.73
C SER A 129 14.33 -3.57 15.49
N MET A 130 15.48 -3.26 14.89
CA MET A 130 16.56 -4.22 14.65
C MET A 130 17.07 -4.81 15.98
N THR A 131 17.22 -3.97 17.00
CA THR A 131 17.64 -4.43 18.33
C THR A 131 16.59 -5.34 18.96
N ILE A 132 15.30 -4.98 18.87
CA ILE A 132 14.19 -5.78 19.43
C ILE A 132 14.05 -7.11 18.70
N THR A 133 14.22 -7.12 17.38
CA THR A 133 14.21 -8.32 16.56
C THR A 133 15.33 -9.27 16.98
N LYS A 134 16.56 -8.75 17.14
CA LYS A 134 17.71 -9.54 17.65
C LYS A 134 17.47 -10.07 19.07
N ALA A 135 16.86 -9.26 19.94
CA ALA A 135 16.48 -9.70 21.29
C ALA A 135 15.44 -10.82 21.23
N SER A 136 14.47 -10.72 20.32
CA SER A 136 13.47 -11.77 20.11
C SER A 136 14.12 -13.07 19.64
N GLN A 137 15.06 -13.02 18.68
CA GLN A 137 15.85 -14.20 18.26
C GLN A 137 16.65 -14.82 19.41
N ASN A 138 17.28 -13.98 20.24
CA ASN A 138 18.02 -14.43 21.41
C ASN A 138 17.10 -15.09 22.46
N LEU A 139 15.89 -14.57 22.66
CA LEU A 139 14.89 -15.19 23.53
C LEU A 139 14.39 -16.52 22.97
N VAL A 140 14.14 -16.63 21.65
CA VAL A 140 13.79 -17.90 21.00
C VAL A 140 14.84 -18.97 21.31
N TYR A 141 16.12 -18.64 21.14
CA TYR A 141 17.21 -19.58 21.39
C TYR A 141 17.34 -19.95 22.88
N THR A 142 17.34 -18.94 23.76
CA THR A 142 17.65 -19.13 25.19
C THR A 142 16.47 -19.64 26.02
N ARG A 143 15.23 -19.42 25.57
CA ARG A 143 14.00 -19.69 26.34
C ARG A 143 13.05 -20.70 25.72
N CYS A 144 13.12 -20.97 24.42
CA CYS A 144 12.25 -21.97 23.80
C CYS A 144 13.01 -23.16 23.24
N ARG A 145 13.90 -22.93 22.26
CA ARG A 145 14.52 -24.01 21.47
C ARG A 145 15.31 -24.97 22.35
N ARG A 146 16.00 -24.42 23.36
CA ARG A 146 16.72 -25.20 24.37
C ARG A 146 15.83 -26.19 25.15
N TYR A 147 14.52 -25.93 25.21
CA TYR A 147 13.52 -26.72 25.92
C TYR A 147 12.59 -27.51 24.98
N GLY A 148 12.92 -27.59 23.68
CA GLY A 148 12.23 -28.47 22.73
C GLY A 148 10.94 -27.92 22.11
N LEU A 149 10.68 -26.62 22.22
CA LEU A 149 9.54 -26.00 21.52
C LEU A 149 9.81 -25.87 20.02
N ALA A 150 8.78 -26.13 19.21
CA ALA A 150 8.82 -25.83 17.79
C ALA A 150 8.96 -24.32 17.54
N ASN A 151 9.52 -23.93 16.38
CA ASN A 151 9.77 -22.53 16.08
C ASN A 151 8.49 -21.69 16.07
N ASP A 152 7.42 -22.22 15.48
CA ASP A 152 6.12 -21.54 15.45
C ASP A 152 5.60 -21.36 16.89
N GLU A 153 5.45 -22.44 17.66
CA GLU A 153 5.01 -22.35 19.07
C GLU A 153 5.85 -21.38 19.91
N CYS A 154 7.17 -21.37 19.69
CA CYS A 154 8.05 -20.41 20.35
C CYS A 154 7.78 -18.97 19.90
N ALA A 155 7.63 -18.71 18.60
CA ALA A 155 7.33 -17.37 18.09
C ALA A 155 6.08 -16.81 18.76
N SER A 156 5.06 -17.65 18.92
CA SER A 156 3.84 -17.32 19.66
C SER A 156 4.11 -17.02 21.13
N PHE A 157 4.88 -17.87 21.81
CA PHE A 157 5.25 -17.62 23.21
C PHE A 157 6.03 -16.31 23.38
N ILE A 158 7.03 -16.05 22.54
CA ILE A 158 7.82 -14.80 22.57
C ILE A 158 6.91 -13.59 22.32
N SER A 159 5.89 -13.74 21.47
CA SER A 159 4.91 -12.69 21.20
C SER A 159 4.02 -12.34 22.40
N THR A 160 4.06 -13.13 23.48
CA THR A 160 3.38 -12.78 24.75
C THR A 160 4.25 -11.97 25.71
N LEU A 161 5.55 -11.85 25.42
CA LEU A 161 6.50 -11.17 26.31
C LEU A 161 6.42 -9.66 26.11
N ASN A 162 6.21 -8.95 27.22
CA ASN A 162 5.99 -7.50 27.21
C ASN A 162 7.29 -6.72 26.95
N LEU A 163 7.28 -5.77 26.01
CA LEU A 163 8.41 -4.88 25.72
C LEU A 163 8.45 -3.64 26.63
N ARG A 164 7.35 -3.29 27.30
CA ARG A 164 7.18 -2.04 28.06
C ARG A 164 8.13 -1.88 29.25
N GLU A 165 8.59 -2.99 29.81
CA GLU A 165 9.55 -2.98 30.93
C GLU A 165 11.01 -2.83 30.46
N SER A 166 11.21 -2.71 29.14
CA SER A 166 12.49 -2.39 28.53
C SER A 166 12.64 -0.89 28.23
N GLU A 167 13.84 -0.49 27.82
CA GLU A 167 14.13 0.90 27.43
C GLU A 167 13.35 1.37 26.20
N TYR A 168 12.84 0.45 25.36
CA TYR A 168 11.99 0.76 24.21
C TYR A 168 10.50 0.89 24.57
N GLY A 169 10.15 0.54 25.81
CA GLY A 169 8.79 0.59 26.30
C GLY A 169 8.10 1.94 26.17
N PRO A 170 8.74 3.07 26.54
CA PRO A 170 8.13 4.40 26.43
C PRO A 170 7.74 4.78 24.99
N GLU A 171 8.61 4.55 24.01
CA GLU A 171 8.37 4.91 22.61
C GLU A 171 7.27 4.05 21.99
N CYS A 172 7.34 2.74 22.23
CA CYS A 172 6.34 1.79 21.75
C CYS A 172 4.96 2.00 22.44
N ALA A 173 4.93 2.28 23.74
CA ALA A 173 3.71 2.60 24.46
C ALA A 173 3.12 3.95 24.03
N ALA A 174 3.94 4.89 23.56
CA ALA A 174 3.45 6.15 22.99
C ALA A 174 2.65 5.90 21.71
N LEU A 175 3.03 4.92 20.88
CA LEU A 175 2.24 4.50 19.73
C LEU A 175 0.94 3.82 20.17
N GLU A 176 0.97 2.95 21.17
CA GLU A 176 -0.23 2.20 21.59
C GLU A 176 -1.27 3.07 22.32
N ARG A 177 -0.82 3.97 23.20
CA ARG A 177 -1.67 4.78 24.11
C ARG A 177 -1.74 6.26 23.72
N PHE A 178 -1.44 6.58 22.47
CA PHE A 178 -1.59 7.95 21.98
C PHE A 178 -3.06 8.40 22.15
N THR A 179 -3.30 9.29 23.12
CA THR A 179 -4.60 9.96 23.27
C THR A 179 -4.54 11.29 22.55
N CYS A 180 -5.41 11.45 21.56
CA CYS A 180 -5.56 12.70 20.85
C CYS A 180 -6.03 13.81 21.79
N HIS A 181 -5.43 15.00 21.72
CA HIS A 181 -5.93 16.16 22.44
C HIS A 181 -7.34 16.54 21.96
N THR A 182 -8.20 17.02 22.86
CA THR A 182 -9.63 17.32 22.59
C THR A 182 -9.84 18.24 21.39
N ASN A 183 -8.96 19.22 21.19
CA ASN A 183 -8.99 20.14 20.05
C ASN A 183 -8.79 19.44 18.69
N LYS A 184 -7.98 18.38 18.65
CA LYS A 184 -7.77 17.55 17.45
C LYS A 184 -8.90 16.54 17.26
N MET A 185 -9.53 16.07 18.34
CA MET A 185 -10.72 15.19 18.24
C MET A 185 -11.91 15.88 17.57
N SER A 186 -12.11 17.18 17.80
CA SER A 186 -13.15 17.97 17.12
C SER A 186 -12.67 18.64 15.83
N SER A 187 -11.47 18.32 15.35
CA SER A 187 -10.89 18.97 14.18
C SER A 187 -11.65 18.59 12.90
N LYS A 188 -11.99 19.61 12.11
CA LYS A 188 -12.52 19.46 10.76
C LYS A 188 -11.52 18.82 9.79
N TYR A 189 -10.22 18.99 10.06
CA TYR A 189 -9.13 18.60 9.17
C TYR A 189 -8.38 17.39 9.72
N ARG A 190 -8.02 16.47 8.82
CA ARG A 190 -7.08 15.37 9.08
C ARG A 190 -5.70 15.93 9.44
N THR A 191 -4.97 15.19 10.25
CA THR A 191 -3.52 15.35 10.40
C THR A 191 -2.81 14.93 9.11
N PHE A 192 -1.51 15.21 9.00
CA PHE A 192 -0.70 14.81 7.84
C PHE A 192 -0.15 13.39 7.95
N ASP A 193 0.06 12.93 9.19
CA ASP A 193 0.57 11.58 9.47
C ASP A 193 -0.56 10.56 9.69
N GLY A 194 -1.83 10.95 9.56
CA GLY A 194 -2.99 10.07 9.79
C GLY A 194 -3.34 9.87 11.27
N SER A 195 -2.52 10.36 12.21
CA SER A 195 -2.81 10.25 13.65
C SER A 195 -4.12 10.96 14.02
N CYS A 196 -4.76 10.56 15.11
CA CYS A 196 -6.04 11.10 15.56
C CYS A 196 -7.23 10.90 14.59
N ASN A 197 -7.12 10.05 13.57
CA ASN A 197 -8.30 9.65 12.80
C ASN A 197 -9.30 8.94 13.72
N ASN A 198 -8.81 7.91 14.45
CA ASN A 198 -9.56 7.29 15.52
C ASN A 198 -9.35 8.07 16.84
N PRO A 199 -10.41 8.54 17.52
CA PRO A 199 -10.29 9.35 18.73
C PRO A 199 -9.82 8.56 19.96
N VAL A 200 -10.03 7.24 19.98
CA VAL A 200 -9.67 6.36 21.10
C VAL A 200 -8.29 5.74 20.88
N ARG A 201 -8.07 5.19 19.68
CA ARG A 201 -6.82 4.53 19.28
C ARG A 201 -6.07 5.40 18.28
N SER A 202 -5.48 6.49 18.76
CA SER A 202 -5.09 7.61 17.90
C SER A 202 -3.92 7.33 16.95
N SER A 203 -3.19 6.22 17.10
CA SER A 203 -2.15 5.76 16.17
C SER A 203 -2.68 4.87 15.05
N TRP A 204 -3.94 4.43 15.11
CA TRP A 204 -4.52 3.58 14.08
C TRP A 204 -4.54 4.30 12.73
N GLY A 205 -3.82 3.70 11.78
CA GLY A 205 -3.61 4.22 10.45
C GLY A 205 -2.55 5.31 10.31
N GLN A 206 -1.80 5.62 11.37
CA GLN A 206 -0.70 6.59 11.33
C GLN A 206 0.47 6.09 10.45
N ALA A 207 1.15 7.00 9.75
CA ALA A 207 2.38 6.70 9.04
C ALA A 207 3.52 6.24 9.98
N LEU A 208 4.50 5.55 9.42
CA LEU A 208 5.66 4.95 10.12
C LEU A 208 5.30 3.84 11.13
N THR A 209 4.07 3.32 11.06
CA THR A 209 3.61 2.16 11.85
C THR A 209 3.62 0.88 11.02
N GLY A 210 3.52 -0.27 11.70
CA GLY A 210 3.62 -1.57 11.06
C GLY A 210 2.35 -1.97 10.32
N TYR A 211 2.49 -2.75 9.24
CA TYR A 211 1.33 -3.35 8.58
C TYR A 211 0.56 -4.28 9.52
N LYS A 212 -0.75 -4.39 9.29
CA LYS A 212 -1.59 -5.36 9.99
C LYS A 212 -1.40 -6.78 9.44
N ARG A 213 -1.37 -7.76 10.33
CA ARG A 213 -1.35 -9.19 9.96
C ARG A 213 -2.78 -9.73 9.89
N LEU A 214 -3.14 -10.35 8.77
CA LEU A 214 -4.36 -11.17 8.68
C LEU A 214 -4.13 -12.60 9.19
N LEU A 215 -2.91 -13.10 8.96
CA LEU A 215 -2.42 -14.38 9.44
C LEU A 215 -1.09 -14.15 10.16
N HIS A 216 -0.76 -15.01 11.13
CA HIS A 216 0.53 -14.94 11.82
C HIS A 216 1.68 -15.03 10.80
N PRO A 217 2.74 -14.21 10.93
CA PRO A 217 3.90 -14.32 10.04
C PRO A 217 4.55 -15.70 10.14
N LYS A 218 5.04 -16.20 9.01
CA LYS A 218 5.82 -17.44 8.89
C LYS A 218 7.25 -17.10 8.56
N TYR A 219 8.12 -17.25 9.55
CA TYR A 219 9.56 -17.17 9.45
C TYR A 219 10.18 -18.51 9.85
N ALA A 220 11.28 -18.93 9.23
CA ALA A 220 11.92 -20.20 9.53
C ALA A 220 12.41 -20.29 10.98
N ASP A 221 12.84 -19.17 11.56
CA ASP A 221 13.22 -19.05 12.97
C ASP A 221 12.09 -18.55 13.87
N GLY A 222 10.92 -18.27 13.31
CA GLY A 222 9.79 -17.67 14.00
C GLY A 222 9.90 -16.15 14.18
N ILE A 223 11.01 -15.51 13.79
CA ILE A 223 11.27 -14.09 14.06
C ILE A 223 11.51 -13.29 12.79
N GLU A 224 12.51 -13.65 11.98
CA GLU A 224 12.95 -12.82 10.84
C GLU A 224 13.63 -13.63 9.71
N GLU A 225 14.03 -14.89 9.94
CA GLU A 225 14.65 -15.73 8.90
C GLU A 225 13.61 -16.12 7.84
N PRO A 226 13.86 -15.90 6.53
CA PRO A 226 12.89 -16.22 5.48
C PRO A 226 12.35 -17.65 5.58
N ARG A 227 11.06 -17.82 5.32
CA ARG A 227 10.39 -19.12 5.43
C ARG A 227 11.06 -20.19 4.55
N ARG A 228 10.96 -21.43 5.01
CA ARG A 228 11.40 -22.63 4.29
C ARG A 228 10.19 -23.36 3.71
N ALA A 229 10.45 -24.30 2.82
CA ALA A 229 9.43 -25.22 2.34
C ALA A 229 8.88 -26.06 3.51
N LEU A 230 7.70 -26.66 3.35
CA LEU A 230 7.12 -27.58 4.34
C LEU A 230 8.03 -28.78 4.63
N SER A 231 8.91 -29.15 3.69
CA SER A 231 9.96 -30.16 3.87
C SER A 231 11.19 -29.67 4.66
N HIS A 232 11.17 -28.42 5.14
CA HIS A 232 12.28 -27.69 5.77
C HIS A 232 13.49 -27.37 4.86
N LYS A 233 13.41 -27.69 3.57
CA LYS A 233 14.40 -27.25 2.58
C LYS A 233 14.23 -25.77 2.22
N ALA A 234 15.23 -25.21 1.53
CA ALA A 234 15.08 -23.89 0.93
C ALA A 234 13.96 -23.92 -0.12
N LEU A 235 13.17 -22.85 -0.18
CA LEU A 235 12.21 -22.65 -1.27
C LEU A 235 12.95 -22.44 -2.60
N PRO A 236 12.31 -22.72 -3.75
CA PRO A 236 12.88 -22.41 -5.06
C PRO A 236 13.27 -20.93 -5.14
N SER A 237 14.37 -20.63 -5.83
CA SER A 237 14.79 -19.24 -6.05
C SER A 237 13.63 -18.43 -6.65
N ALA A 238 13.45 -17.18 -6.18
CA ALA A 238 12.45 -16.28 -6.73
C ALA A 238 12.63 -16.05 -8.25
N ARG A 239 13.88 -16.04 -8.73
CA ARG A 239 14.19 -15.96 -10.17
C ARG A 239 13.79 -17.23 -10.93
N LEU A 240 13.98 -18.40 -10.32
CA LEU A 240 13.52 -19.66 -10.90
C LEU A 240 11.99 -19.68 -11.02
N VAL A 241 11.29 -19.24 -9.97
CA VAL A 241 9.82 -19.09 -9.95
C VAL A 241 9.37 -18.20 -11.11
N SER A 242 9.94 -16.99 -11.23
CA SER A 242 9.59 -16.06 -12.30
C SER A 242 9.83 -16.66 -13.70
N THR A 243 11.02 -17.19 -13.97
CA THR A 243 11.37 -17.72 -15.30
C THR A 243 10.61 -18.97 -15.71
N LYS A 244 10.15 -19.80 -14.76
CA LYS A 244 9.39 -21.02 -15.05
C LYS A 244 7.89 -20.77 -15.21
N LEU A 245 7.34 -19.78 -14.49
CA LEU A 245 5.90 -19.52 -14.47
C LEU A 245 5.48 -18.46 -15.48
N THR A 246 6.38 -17.53 -15.82
CA THR A 246 6.05 -16.43 -16.74
C THR A 246 6.37 -16.76 -18.19
N SER A 247 5.63 -16.11 -19.10
CA SER A 247 5.96 -16.10 -20.52
C SER A 247 5.98 -14.66 -21.04
N ASN A 248 6.68 -14.44 -22.16
CA ASN A 248 6.70 -13.14 -22.84
C ASN A 248 5.68 -13.16 -23.97
N GLN A 249 4.45 -12.81 -23.65
CA GLN A 249 3.36 -12.68 -24.61
C GLN A 249 2.77 -11.28 -24.47
N ASP A 250 2.63 -10.59 -25.59
CA ASP A 250 1.91 -9.32 -25.68
C ASP A 250 0.42 -9.62 -25.88
N LEU A 251 -0.37 -9.42 -24.83
CA LEU A 251 -1.79 -9.72 -24.78
C LEU A 251 -2.57 -8.48 -24.31
N PRO A 252 -2.82 -7.51 -25.19
CA PRO A 252 -3.61 -6.34 -24.85
C PRO A 252 -5.03 -6.70 -24.42
N ASN A 253 -5.53 -6.00 -23.41
CA ASN A 253 -6.89 -6.05 -22.94
C ASN A 253 -7.75 -5.06 -23.74
N ASN A 254 -8.73 -5.56 -24.47
CA ASN A 254 -9.58 -4.73 -25.33
C ASN A 254 -10.67 -3.95 -24.57
N ASP A 255 -10.83 -4.18 -23.27
CA ASP A 255 -11.89 -3.58 -22.46
C ASP A 255 -11.34 -2.56 -21.45
N LYS A 256 -10.02 -2.41 -21.33
CA LYS A 256 -9.37 -1.58 -20.30
C LYS A 256 -8.18 -0.80 -20.86
N THR A 257 -8.03 0.43 -20.40
CA THR A 257 -6.91 1.31 -20.77
C THR A 257 -5.78 1.24 -19.74
N ILE A 258 -4.60 1.71 -20.12
CA ILE A 258 -3.47 1.89 -19.19
C ILE A 258 -3.82 2.80 -18.02
N ALA A 259 -4.78 3.72 -18.17
CA ALA A 259 -5.25 4.57 -17.08
C ALA A 259 -5.73 3.75 -15.86
N LEU A 260 -6.29 2.55 -16.06
CA LEU A 260 -6.68 1.66 -14.95
C LEU A 260 -5.46 1.20 -14.15
N ALA A 261 -4.41 0.74 -14.83
CA ALA A 261 -3.17 0.29 -14.20
C ALA A 261 -2.50 1.44 -13.44
N VAL A 262 -2.37 2.60 -14.09
CA VAL A 262 -1.74 3.80 -13.49
C VAL A 262 -2.53 4.31 -12.30
N TRP A 263 -3.86 4.35 -12.38
CA TRP A 263 -4.70 4.72 -11.24
C TRP A 263 -4.59 3.74 -10.09
N SER A 264 -4.55 2.43 -10.39
CA SER A 264 -4.31 1.40 -9.37
C SER A 264 -3.01 1.72 -8.62
N GLN A 265 -1.90 1.88 -9.34
CA GLN A 265 -0.62 2.18 -8.72
C GLN A 265 -0.62 3.52 -7.95
N PHE A 266 -1.34 4.54 -8.45
CA PHE A 266 -1.50 5.82 -7.75
C PHE A 266 -2.23 5.68 -6.41
N VAL A 267 -3.29 4.88 -6.35
CA VAL A 267 -4.01 4.53 -5.10
C VAL A 267 -3.09 3.75 -4.16
N TYR A 268 -2.31 2.81 -4.69
CA TYR A 268 -1.36 2.05 -3.87
C TYR A 268 -0.25 2.92 -3.29
N HIS A 269 0.28 3.90 -4.03
CA HIS A 269 1.27 4.83 -3.50
C HIS A 269 0.72 5.71 -2.36
N ASP A 270 -0.59 5.97 -2.33
CA ASP A 270 -1.23 6.69 -1.23
C ASP A 270 -1.37 5.82 0.04
N LEU A 271 -1.62 4.52 -0.13
CA LEU A 271 -1.87 3.60 0.98
C LEU A 271 -0.61 2.91 1.52
N VAL A 272 0.40 2.71 0.68
CA VAL A 272 1.52 1.80 0.94
C VAL A 272 2.82 2.40 0.48
N HIS A 273 3.78 2.49 1.40
CA HIS A 273 5.19 2.74 1.11
C HIS A 273 6.04 1.85 2.02
N THR A 274 6.59 0.76 1.48
CA THR A 274 7.52 -0.11 2.21
C THR A 274 8.96 0.34 1.94
N PRO A 275 9.65 1.00 2.88
CA PRO A 275 11.01 1.47 2.63
C PRO A 275 12.04 0.34 2.74
N VAL A 276 13.14 0.46 2.02
CA VAL A 276 14.27 -0.49 2.00
C VAL A 276 15.32 -0.08 3.04
N ARG A 277 15.91 -1.06 3.74
CA ARG A 277 16.90 -0.81 4.78
C ARG A 277 18.13 -0.09 4.24
N LYS A 278 18.63 0.86 5.03
CA LYS A 278 19.97 1.45 4.92
C LYS A 278 20.83 1.00 6.11
N SER A 279 22.14 1.23 6.02
CA SER A 279 23.06 1.04 7.14
C SER A 279 22.65 1.94 8.31
N ILE A 280 22.57 1.44 9.53
CA ILE A 280 21.97 2.18 10.66
C ILE A 280 22.94 3.18 11.32
N HIS A 281 24.25 3.06 11.09
CA HIS A 281 25.27 3.96 11.62
C HIS A 281 25.77 4.95 10.57
N THR A 282 25.91 4.54 9.30
CA THR A 282 26.40 5.43 8.23
C THR A 282 25.31 6.06 7.36
N ASN A 283 24.03 5.66 7.54
CA ASN A 283 22.87 6.04 6.72
C ASN A 283 23.08 5.84 5.20
N GLN A 284 23.98 4.94 4.81
CA GLN A 284 24.26 4.61 3.42
C GLN A 284 23.37 3.47 2.93
N ALA A 285 23.04 3.54 1.64
CA ALA A 285 22.35 2.47 0.96
C ALA A 285 23.21 1.19 0.92
N ILE A 286 22.54 0.05 1.05
CA ILE A 286 23.19 -1.26 1.10
C ILE A 286 23.25 -1.84 -0.32
N ARG A 287 24.36 -2.53 -0.60
CA ARG A 287 24.57 -3.29 -1.84
C ARG A 287 24.85 -4.75 -1.48
N CYS A 288 24.20 -5.68 -2.16
CA CYS A 288 24.23 -7.10 -1.86
C CYS A 288 24.86 -7.95 -2.95
N CYS A 289 24.93 -7.45 -4.18
CA CYS A 289 25.63 -8.09 -5.29
C CYS A 289 26.73 -7.17 -5.87
N ASP A 290 27.75 -7.79 -6.46
CA ASP A 290 28.82 -7.13 -7.20
C ASP A 290 28.78 -7.56 -8.65
N GLU A 291 28.25 -6.71 -9.53
CA GLU A 291 28.21 -6.95 -10.98
C GLU A 291 27.60 -8.32 -11.34
N GLY A 292 26.54 -8.69 -10.61
CA GLY A 292 25.83 -9.97 -10.81
C GLY A 292 26.42 -11.16 -10.06
N PHE A 293 27.44 -10.96 -9.22
CA PHE A 293 28.04 -12.00 -8.38
C PHE A 293 27.79 -11.75 -6.89
N PRO A 294 27.75 -12.80 -6.05
CA PRO A 294 27.68 -12.62 -4.60
C PRO A 294 28.92 -11.89 -4.07
N LEU A 295 28.71 -10.95 -3.15
CA LEU A 295 29.80 -10.32 -2.42
C LEU A 295 30.58 -11.34 -1.60
N THR A 296 31.88 -11.11 -1.38
CA THR A 296 32.65 -11.93 -0.44
C THR A 296 32.06 -11.82 0.98
N PRO A 297 32.09 -12.86 1.82
CA PRO A 297 31.42 -12.87 3.13
C PRO A 297 31.72 -11.67 4.04
N ARG A 298 32.95 -11.13 3.99
CA ARG A 298 33.36 -9.94 4.77
C ARG A 298 32.65 -8.63 4.35
N TYR A 299 32.01 -8.62 3.19
CA TYR A 299 31.32 -7.45 2.61
C TYR A 299 29.79 -7.63 2.56
N ILE A 300 29.25 -8.72 3.09
CA ILE A 300 27.81 -8.95 3.11
C ILE A 300 27.23 -8.26 4.35
N HIS A 301 26.38 -7.26 4.12
CA HIS A 301 25.62 -6.65 5.20
C HIS A 301 24.50 -7.61 5.68
N PRO A 302 24.18 -7.73 6.98
CA PRO A 302 23.14 -8.64 7.47
C PRO A 302 21.72 -8.39 6.91
N SER A 303 21.45 -7.17 6.45
CA SER A 303 20.19 -6.81 5.77
C SER A 303 20.14 -7.23 4.30
N CYS A 304 21.17 -7.88 3.77
CA CYS A 304 21.16 -8.43 2.42
C CYS A 304 20.39 -9.74 2.36
N MET A 305 19.54 -9.88 1.33
CA MET A 305 18.83 -11.11 1.05
C MET A 305 18.75 -11.32 -0.47
N PRO A 306 19.90 -11.39 -1.17
CA PRO A 306 19.96 -11.41 -2.63
C PRO A 306 19.27 -12.65 -3.19
N ILE A 307 18.75 -12.52 -4.40
CA ILE A 307 18.07 -13.59 -5.12
C ILE A 307 19.14 -14.39 -5.90
N SER A 308 19.21 -15.69 -5.65
CA SER A 308 20.13 -16.57 -6.38
C SER A 308 19.64 -16.78 -7.82
N VAL A 309 20.53 -16.64 -8.80
CA VAL A 309 20.17 -16.89 -10.21
C VAL A 309 20.62 -18.31 -10.60
N PRO A 310 19.71 -19.16 -11.12
CA PRO A 310 20.06 -20.51 -11.57
C PRO A 310 21.11 -20.49 -12.69
N HIS A 311 22.01 -21.48 -12.71
CA HIS A 311 23.06 -21.57 -13.74
C HIS A 311 22.52 -21.82 -15.16
N ASP A 312 21.32 -22.40 -15.26
CA ASP A 312 20.61 -22.67 -16.50
C ASP A 312 19.62 -21.56 -16.90
N ASP A 313 19.62 -20.42 -16.19
CA ASP A 313 18.81 -19.25 -16.54
C ASP A 313 19.10 -18.78 -17.98
N ALA A 314 18.09 -18.83 -18.85
CA ALA A 314 18.28 -18.59 -20.29
C ALA A 314 18.83 -17.19 -20.62
N PHE A 315 18.50 -16.19 -19.80
CA PHE A 315 18.93 -14.81 -19.98
C PHE A 315 20.31 -14.57 -19.34
N TYR A 316 20.46 -14.91 -18.06
CA TYR A 316 21.65 -14.59 -17.28
C TYR A 316 22.82 -15.55 -17.49
N LYS A 317 22.59 -16.78 -17.99
CA LYS A 317 23.66 -17.73 -18.31
C LYS A 317 24.70 -17.14 -19.26
N LYS A 318 24.28 -16.32 -20.22
CA LYS A 318 25.18 -15.65 -21.18
C LYS A 318 26.02 -14.54 -20.53
N LYS A 319 25.52 -13.97 -19.43
CA LYS A 319 26.16 -12.89 -18.66
C LYS A 319 26.92 -13.39 -17.42
N TYR A 320 26.86 -14.70 -17.14
CA TYR A 320 27.42 -15.34 -15.94
C TYR A 320 26.91 -14.76 -14.60
N VAL A 321 25.71 -14.16 -14.60
CA VAL A 321 25.10 -13.59 -13.39
C VAL A 321 24.55 -14.71 -12.51
N THR A 322 24.86 -14.64 -11.22
CA THR A 322 24.47 -15.62 -10.18
C THR A 322 23.80 -14.98 -8.95
N CYS A 323 23.82 -13.65 -8.86
CA CYS A 323 23.29 -12.85 -7.77
C CYS A 323 22.46 -11.69 -8.33
N MET A 324 21.20 -11.61 -7.93
CA MET A 324 20.33 -10.49 -8.21
C MET A 324 20.06 -9.71 -6.92
N GLU A 325 20.13 -8.39 -7.01
CA GLU A 325 20.13 -7.49 -5.88
C GLU A 325 18.79 -7.51 -5.12
N TYR A 326 18.85 -7.61 -3.80
CA TYR A 326 17.69 -7.43 -2.92
C TYR A 326 18.17 -7.09 -1.50
N THR A 327 17.69 -5.96 -0.99
CA THR A 327 17.89 -5.53 0.41
C THR A 327 16.56 -5.58 1.13
N ARG A 328 16.58 -6.05 2.38
CA ARG A 328 15.39 -6.25 3.19
C ARG A 328 14.64 -4.94 3.51
N SER A 329 13.36 -5.07 3.78
CA SER A 329 12.46 -3.98 4.13
C SER A 329 12.74 -3.46 5.54
N ILE A 330 12.52 -2.16 5.76
CA ILE A 330 12.57 -1.56 7.10
C ILE A 330 11.44 -2.14 7.96
N THR A 331 11.76 -2.28 9.24
CA THR A 331 10.89 -2.80 10.28
C THR A 331 10.59 -1.74 11.34
N THR A 332 9.51 -1.94 12.08
CA THR A 332 9.09 -1.05 13.17
C THR A 332 8.58 -1.87 14.35
N TYR A 333 8.16 -1.18 15.42
CA TYR A 333 7.58 -1.80 16.60
C TYR A 333 6.30 -2.58 16.25
N ARG A 334 6.08 -3.68 16.97
CA ARG A 334 4.78 -4.35 16.96
C ARG A 334 3.74 -3.44 17.63
N GLY A 335 2.54 -3.37 17.06
CA GLY A 335 1.48 -2.49 17.58
C GLY A 335 0.92 -2.87 18.96
N ASP A 336 1.18 -4.09 19.42
CA ASP A 336 0.82 -4.63 20.75
C ASP A 336 1.93 -4.44 21.80
N CYS A 337 3.06 -3.86 21.41
CA CYS A 337 4.20 -3.59 22.27
C CYS A 337 4.79 -4.83 22.96
N THR A 338 4.94 -5.91 22.20
CA THR A 338 5.60 -7.14 22.64
C THR A 338 6.90 -7.40 21.89
N PHE A 339 7.70 -8.35 22.38
CA PHE A 339 8.71 -9.02 21.55
C PHE A 339 8.00 -9.89 20.48
N GLY A 340 8.73 -10.42 19.51
CA GLY A 340 8.16 -11.33 18.52
C GLY A 340 8.77 -11.19 17.14
N ALA A 341 8.03 -11.66 16.14
CA ALA A 341 8.41 -11.56 14.75
C ALA A 341 8.52 -10.12 14.26
N SER A 342 9.40 -9.90 13.28
CA SER A 342 9.59 -8.62 12.63
C SER A 342 8.31 -8.15 11.92
N GLU A 343 7.97 -6.87 12.13
CA GLU A 343 6.86 -6.21 11.45
C GLU A 343 7.41 -5.13 10.52
N GLN A 344 7.02 -5.19 9.25
CA GLN A 344 7.47 -4.23 8.24
C GLN A 344 6.69 -2.93 8.34
N MET A 345 7.39 -1.83 8.14
CA MET A 345 6.85 -0.48 8.26
C MET A 345 6.10 -0.06 7.01
N ASN A 346 4.99 0.66 7.20
CA ASN A 346 4.42 1.53 6.19
C ASN A 346 4.84 2.98 6.45
N GLN A 347 5.57 3.58 5.51
CA GLN A 347 5.97 5.00 5.58
C GLN A 347 4.85 5.95 5.13
N ALA A 348 3.86 5.45 4.38
CA ALA A 348 2.66 6.19 4.01
C ALA A 348 1.64 6.17 5.15
N THR A 349 0.64 7.05 5.09
CA THR A 349 -0.56 6.91 5.92
C THR A 349 -1.35 5.67 5.47
N HIS A 350 -2.15 5.07 6.35
CA HIS A 350 -2.98 3.91 5.98
C HIS A 350 -4.34 4.33 5.41
N PHE A 351 -4.52 5.60 5.06
CA PHE A 351 -5.77 6.17 4.60
C PHE A 351 -5.66 6.57 3.13
N LEU A 352 -6.78 6.52 2.42
CA LEU A 352 -6.87 7.09 1.08
C LEU A 352 -7.05 8.60 1.21
N ASP A 353 -5.99 9.33 1.56
CA ASP A 353 -6.01 10.74 1.95
C ASP A 353 -5.05 11.66 1.18
N GLY A 354 -4.56 11.18 0.03
CA GLY A 354 -3.65 11.87 -0.87
C GLY A 354 -2.29 12.15 -0.24
N SER A 355 -1.85 11.36 0.73
CA SER A 355 -0.54 11.45 1.37
C SER A 355 0.59 11.39 0.34
N ASN A 356 0.39 10.69 -0.78
CA ASN A 356 1.32 10.69 -1.90
C ASN A 356 1.45 12.07 -2.59
N ILE A 357 0.41 12.90 -2.58
CA ILE A 357 0.44 14.29 -3.09
C ILE A 357 0.96 15.24 -2.00
N TYR A 358 0.48 15.09 -0.77
CA TYR A 358 0.63 16.08 0.30
C TYR A 358 1.75 15.80 1.31
N GLY A 359 2.38 14.63 1.24
CA GLY A 359 3.33 14.13 2.23
C GLY A 359 2.65 13.45 3.42
N SER A 360 3.38 12.55 4.09
CA SER A 360 2.90 11.77 5.23
C SER A 360 3.31 12.35 6.60
N ASN A 361 3.84 13.57 6.63
CA ASN A 361 4.12 14.30 7.87
C ASN A 361 4.05 15.82 7.64
N SER A 362 4.01 16.57 8.74
CA SER A 362 3.84 18.03 8.69
C SER A 362 5.03 18.78 8.08
N ARG A 363 6.25 18.24 8.17
CA ARG A 363 7.46 18.89 7.61
C ARG A 363 7.45 18.79 6.09
N ASP A 364 7.16 17.60 5.55
CA ASP A 364 7.08 17.37 4.11
C ASP A 364 5.91 18.14 3.50
N ALA A 365 4.75 18.11 4.15
CA ALA A 365 3.60 18.91 3.75
C ALA A 365 3.92 20.41 3.72
N ALA A 366 4.64 20.94 4.71
CA ALA A 366 5.06 22.34 4.72
C ALA A 366 6.09 22.64 3.61
N ALA A 367 6.98 21.71 3.29
CA ALA A 367 8.00 21.88 2.24
C ALA A 367 7.39 21.94 0.82
N LEU A 368 6.27 21.26 0.60
CA LEU A 368 5.55 21.21 -0.68
C LEU A 368 4.62 22.40 -0.94
N ARG A 369 4.37 23.25 0.06
CA ARG A 369 3.45 24.40 -0.04
C ARG A 369 4.16 25.65 -0.54
N GLU A 370 3.48 26.40 -1.41
CA GLU A 370 3.90 27.74 -1.86
C GLU A 370 3.79 28.79 -0.73
N LYS A 371 3.10 28.44 0.37
CA LYS A 371 2.80 29.25 1.56
C LYS A 371 1.80 30.40 1.33
N SER A 372 1.62 30.86 0.10
CA SER A 372 0.63 31.86 -0.29
C SER A 372 -0.54 31.23 -1.06
N GLY A 373 -1.74 31.82 -0.95
CA GLY A 373 -2.93 31.42 -1.72
C GLY A 373 -3.47 30.02 -1.42
N GLY A 374 -2.89 29.31 -0.45
CA GLY A 374 -3.19 27.90 -0.18
C GLY A 374 -2.68 26.93 -1.24
N LEU A 375 -1.69 27.32 -2.05
CA LEU A 375 -1.19 26.53 -3.18
C LEU A 375 -0.08 25.53 -2.79
N LEU A 376 0.05 24.48 -3.60
CA LEU A 376 1.23 23.65 -3.70
C LEU A 376 2.24 24.29 -4.66
N LYS A 377 3.53 24.06 -4.40
CA LYS A 377 4.61 24.51 -5.27
C LYS A 377 4.51 23.81 -6.62
N THR A 378 4.76 24.57 -7.67
CA THR A 378 4.91 24.09 -9.05
C THR A 378 6.14 24.74 -9.66
N THR A 379 6.57 24.27 -10.83
CA THR A 379 7.63 24.91 -11.60
C THR A 379 7.16 25.07 -13.04
N ASN A 380 7.56 26.14 -13.73
CA ASN A 380 7.27 26.28 -15.15
C ASN A 380 8.48 25.81 -15.98
N ILE A 381 8.25 24.88 -16.89
CA ILE A 381 9.23 24.39 -17.87
C ILE A 381 8.58 24.53 -19.24
N ASP A 382 9.25 25.18 -20.18
CA ASP A 382 8.74 25.41 -21.54
C ASP A 382 7.29 25.93 -21.59
N ASP A 383 6.97 26.92 -20.73
CA ASP A 383 5.64 27.53 -20.56
C ASP A 383 4.53 26.58 -20.05
N GLU A 384 4.89 25.41 -19.51
CA GLU A 384 3.98 24.46 -18.86
C GLU A 384 4.22 24.31 -17.35
N GLU A 385 3.12 24.24 -16.56
CA GLU A 385 3.17 24.12 -15.09
C GLU A 385 3.42 22.66 -14.66
N HIS A 386 4.63 22.30 -14.25
CA HIS A 386 4.97 20.95 -13.76
C HIS A 386 5.08 20.88 -12.24
N LEU A 387 5.27 19.66 -11.74
CA LEU A 387 5.70 19.41 -10.36
C LEU A 387 6.99 20.18 -10.05
N PRO A 388 7.24 20.55 -8.78
CA PRO A 388 8.47 21.22 -8.41
C PRO A 388 9.67 20.30 -8.65
N LEU A 389 10.82 20.86 -9.05
CA LEU A 389 12.05 20.07 -9.23
C LEU A 389 12.63 19.62 -7.88
N ALA A 390 13.23 18.44 -7.87
CA ALA A 390 13.98 17.93 -6.73
C ALA A 390 15.27 18.73 -6.54
N ALA A 391 15.57 19.09 -5.28
CA ALA A 391 16.83 19.78 -4.94
C ALA A 391 18.06 18.90 -5.23
N ASN A 392 17.95 17.59 -5.00
CA ASN A 392 18.98 16.59 -5.28
C ASN A 392 18.43 15.53 -6.25
N PRO A 393 18.44 15.76 -7.59
CA PRO A 393 17.86 14.84 -8.56
C PRO A 393 18.41 13.42 -8.49
N THR A 394 19.72 13.27 -8.32
CA THR A 394 20.40 11.97 -8.28
C THR A 394 20.02 11.11 -7.07
N GLU A 395 19.41 11.70 -6.03
CA GLU A 395 18.90 10.99 -4.84
C GLU A 395 17.51 10.40 -5.03
N LYS A 396 16.71 10.97 -5.94
CA LYS A 396 15.29 10.61 -6.15
C LYS A 396 15.01 10.02 -7.53
N CYS A 397 15.94 10.17 -8.47
CA CYS A 397 15.80 9.72 -9.85
C CYS A 397 17.06 9.01 -10.34
N LEU A 398 16.91 8.18 -11.38
CA LEU A 398 18.00 7.45 -12.04
C LEU A 398 18.65 8.31 -13.12
N VAL A 399 19.07 9.53 -12.73
CA VAL A 399 19.68 10.55 -13.59
C VAL A 399 21.18 10.68 -13.35
N GLY A 400 21.93 11.12 -14.36
CA GLY A 400 23.39 11.18 -14.34
C GLY A 400 23.97 12.44 -13.68
N SER A 401 23.17 13.52 -13.62
CA SER A 401 23.62 14.84 -13.19
C SER A 401 22.54 15.57 -12.38
N SER A 402 22.96 16.61 -11.63
CA SER A 402 22.05 17.47 -10.86
C SER A 402 21.27 18.47 -11.71
N THR A 403 21.53 18.54 -13.02
CA THR A 403 20.84 19.42 -13.97
C THR A 403 19.73 18.70 -14.74
N GLU A 404 19.69 17.37 -14.68
CA GLU A 404 18.64 16.57 -15.29
C GLU A 404 17.31 16.67 -14.51
N THR A 405 16.21 16.56 -15.24
CA THR A 405 14.87 16.68 -14.67
C THR A 405 14.57 15.54 -13.70
N CYS A 406 14.17 15.92 -12.49
CA CYS A 406 13.59 15.02 -11.50
C CYS A 406 12.54 15.80 -10.70
N PHE A 407 11.32 15.27 -10.59
CA PHE A 407 10.25 15.95 -9.89
C PHE A 407 10.23 15.61 -8.40
N ASN A 408 9.64 16.50 -7.61
CA ASN A 408 9.43 16.36 -6.19
C ASN A 408 7.92 16.36 -5.89
N ALA A 409 7.49 15.45 -5.00
CA ALA A 409 6.10 15.30 -4.58
C ALA A 409 6.04 14.80 -3.13
N GLY A 410 4.83 14.50 -2.63
CA GLY A 410 4.61 13.90 -1.30
C GLY A 410 5.16 12.47 -1.16
N ASP A 411 5.35 11.76 -2.27
CA ASP A 411 5.95 10.43 -2.32
C ASP A 411 7.11 10.38 -3.32
N ALA A 412 8.18 9.66 -2.95
CA ALA A 412 9.40 9.56 -3.76
C ALA A 412 9.19 8.83 -5.10
N ARG A 413 8.17 7.98 -5.20
CA ARG A 413 7.81 7.17 -6.37
C ARG A 413 6.96 7.93 -7.40
N ALA A 414 6.80 9.25 -7.24
CA ALA A 414 6.15 10.09 -8.25
C ALA A 414 6.85 9.99 -9.62
N ASN A 415 8.17 9.73 -9.63
CA ASN A 415 8.97 9.60 -10.84
C ASN A 415 9.07 8.16 -11.37
N THR A 416 8.39 7.17 -10.78
CA THR A 416 8.60 5.75 -11.14
C THR A 416 8.50 5.53 -12.64
N HIS A 417 7.49 6.08 -13.32
CA HIS A 417 7.45 6.12 -14.79
C HIS A 417 6.67 7.36 -15.27
N PRO A 418 6.75 7.73 -16.56
CA PRO A 418 6.15 8.95 -17.09
C PRO A 418 4.64 9.08 -16.85
N TRP A 419 3.85 8.01 -17.04
CA TRP A 419 2.41 8.06 -16.70
C TRP A 419 2.16 8.43 -15.23
N MET A 420 2.99 7.96 -14.31
CA MET A 420 2.87 8.27 -12.89
C MET A 420 3.18 9.74 -12.63
N ALA A 421 4.30 10.25 -13.14
CA ALA A 421 4.66 11.66 -13.02
C ALA A 421 3.57 12.58 -13.59
N SER A 422 2.96 12.20 -14.71
CA SER A 422 1.81 12.89 -15.30
C SER A 422 0.58 12.87 -14.40
N MET A 423 0.26 11.73 -13.77
CA MET A 423 -0.85 11.62 -12.82
C MET A 423 -0.63 12.53 -11.60
N TYR A 424 0.56 12.51 -11.00
CA TYR A 424 0.90 13.41 -9.88
C TYR A 424 0.79 14.89 -10.28
N ALA A 425 1.27 15.26 -11.47
CA ALA A 425 1.18 16.63 -11.97
C ALA A 425 -0.29 17.09 -12.09
N VAL A 426 -1.18 16.24 -12.63
CA VAL A 426 -2.61 16.53 -12.74
C VAL A 426 -3.26 16.79 -11.38
N TRP A 427 -2.93 15.98 -10.37
CA TRP A 427 -3.51 16.14 -9.02
C TRP A 427 -2.97 17.36 -8.25
N VAL A 428 -1.70 17.74 -8.47
CA VAL A 428 -1.15 19.00 -7.93
C VAL A 428 -1.80 20.21 -8.61
N ARG A 429 -1.99 20.17 -9.93
CA ARG A 429 -2.72 21.19 -10.67
C ARG A 429 -4.16 21.31 -10.17
N GLU A 430 -4.83 20.18 -9.90
CA GLU A 430 -6.20 20.18 -9.39
C GLU A 430 -6.30 20.86 -8.02
N HIS A 431 -5.36 20.57 -7.10
CA HIS A 431 -5.28 21.27 -5.83
C HIS A 431 -5.18 22.78 -6.02
N ASN A 432 -4.27 23.23 -6.89
CA ASN A 432 -4.06 24.65 -7.15
C ASN A 432 -5.28 25.30 -7.82
N ARG A 433 -5.97 24.58 -8.72
CA ARG A 433 -7.22 25.02 -9.35
C ARG A 433 -8.32 25.22 -8.31
N VAL A 434 -8.51 24.25 -7.41
CA VAL A 434 -9.50 24.32 -6.33
C VAL A 434 -9.18 25.45 -5.35
N ALA A 435 -7.93 25.57 -4.91
CA ALA A 435 -7.49 26.62 -4.00
C ALA A 435 -7.72 28.03 -4.58
N ARG A 436 -7.35 28.26 -5.84
CA ARG A 436 -7.63 29.52 -6.56
C ARG A 436 -9.14 29.79 -6.67
N GLY A 437 -9.93 28.77 -6.99
CA GLY A 437 -11.39 28.86 -7.05
C GLY A 437 -12.03 29.24 -5.72
N LEU A 438 -11.57 28.63 -4.63
CA LEU A 438 -12.03 28.94 -3.27
C LEU A 438 -11.61 30.35 -2.84
N ALA A 439 -10.42 30.80 -3.18
CA ALA A 439 -9.96 32.16 -2.88
C ALA A 439 -10.82 33.23 -3.57
N ASN A 440 -11.21 32.98 -4.82
CA ASN A 440 -12.11 33.87 -5.58
C ASN A 440 -13.52 33.91 -4.97
N LEU A 441 -14.03 32.76 -4.53
CA LEU A 441 -15.35 32.66 -3.91
C LEU A 441 -15.38 33.18 -2.47
N ASN A 442 -14.25 33.16 -1.79
CA ASN A 442 -14.10 33.48 -0.37
C ASN A 442 -12.89 34.40 -0.10
N PRO A 443 -12.90 35.70 -0.48
CA PRO A 443 -11.73 36.58 -0.33
C PRO A 443 -11.25 36.82 1.11
N GLY A 444 -12.04 36.43 2.12
CA GLY A 444 -11.67 36.54 3.53
C GLY A 444 -10.92 35.32 4.08
N TRP A 445 -10.73 34.25 3.29
CA TRP A 445 -10.01 33.06 3.74
C TRP A 445 -8.50 33.25 3.66
N ASN A 446 -7.80 32.82 4.71
CA ASN A 446 -6.34 32.81 4.72
C ASN A 446 -5.76 31.59 3.98
N SER A 447 -4.45 31.61 3.71
CA SER A 447 -3.74 30.55 2.98
C SER A 447 -3.88 29.17 3.61
N ASP A 448 -3.89 29.06 4.94
CA ASP A 448 -4.03 27.77 5.63
C ASP A 448 -5.42 27.17 5.44
N ARG A 449 -6.47 27.99 5.59
CA ARG A 449 -7.85 27.54 5.34
C ARG A 449 -8.04 27.14 3.88
N LEU A 450 -7.51 27.92 2.93
CA LEU A 450 -7.57 27.59 1.50
C LEU A 450 -6.90 26.24 1.20
N TYR A 451 -5.68 26.04 1.71
CA TYR A 451 -4.95 24.78 1.53
C TYR A 451 -5.70 23.58 2.11
N HIS A 452 -6.19 23.69 3.34
CA HIS A 452 -6.87 22.58 4.00
C HIS A 452 -8.24 22.26 3.39
N GLU A 453 -8.99 23.26 2.91
CA GLU A 453 -10.25 23.03 2.20
C GLU A 453 -10.02 22.45 0.80
N ALA A 454 -9.02 22.96 0.06
CA ALA A 454 -8.62 22.38 -1.22
C ALA A 454 -8.16 20.92 -1.06
N ARG A 455 -7.28 20.63 -0.09
CA ARG A 455 -6.88 19.26 0.26
C ARG A 455 -8.09 18.37 0.54
N ARG A 456 -9.06 18.83 1.34
CA ARG A 456 -10.28 18.06 1.66
C ARG A 456 -11.11 17.74 0.42
N ILE A 457 -11.32 18.72 -0.47
CA ILE A 457 -12.09 18.53 -1.71
C ILE A 457 -11.39 17.53 -2.62
N VAL A 458 -10.09 17.73 -2.87
CA VAL A 458 -9.29 16.86 -3.75
C VAL A 458 -9.24 15.43 -3.23
N VAL A 459 -9.07 15.23 -1.92
CA VAL A 459 -9.13 13.90 -1.30
C VAL A 459 -10.51 13.28 -1.48
N ALA A 460 -11.58 14.05 -1.36
CA ALA A 460 -12.93 13.55 -1.59
C ALA A 460 -13.18 13.16 -3.06
N GLU A 461 -12.63 13.91 -4.02
CA GLU A 461 -12.66 13.55 -5.45
C GLU A 461 -11.90 12.24 -5.69
N LEU A 462 -10.71 12.09 -5.13
CA LEU A 462 -9.88 10.87 -5.22
C LEU A 462 -10.60 9.66 -4.62
N GLN A 463 -11.16 9.80 -3.41
CA GLN A 463 -11.95 8.74 -2.77
C GLN A 463 -13.20 8.39 -3.58
N HIS A 464 -13.91 9.39 -4.12
CA HIS A 464 -15.10 9.14 -4.95
C HIS A 464 -14.76 8.37 -6.22
N ILE A 465 -13.76 8.81 -6.98
CA ILE A 465 -13.33 8.15 -8.23
C ILE A 465 -12.86 6.72 -7.95
N THR A 466 -12.08 6.51 -6.88
CA THR A 466 -11.55 5.19 -6.50
C THR A 466 -12.67 4.20 -6.21
N TYR A 467 -13.64 4.57 -5.38
CA TYR A 467 -14.70 3.66 -4.96
C TYR A 467 -15.85 3.54 -5.96
N LYS A 468 -16.15 4.60 -6.73
CA LYS A 468 -17.31 4.61 -7.61
C LYS A 468 -17.00 4.18 -9.04
N SER A 469 -15.77 4.42 -9.52
CA SER A 469 -15.37 4.12 -10.88
C SER A 469 -14.32 3.01 -10.93
N TRP A 470 -13.15 3.22 -10.32
CA TRP A 470 -12.03 2.28 -10.46
C TRP A 470 -12.32 0.89 -9.88
N LEU A 471 -12.84 0.84 -8.66
CA LEU A 471 -13.02 -0.43 -7.95
C LEU A 471 -14.05 -1.36 -8.62
N PRO A 472 -15.23 -0.88 -9.06
CA PRO A 472 -16.13 -1.68 -9.90
C PRO A 472 -15.48 -2.14 -11.22
N THR A 473 -14.69 -1.29 -11.88
CA THR A 473 -13.99 -1.67 -13.12
C THR A 473 -12.96 -2.78 -12.89
N LEU A 474 -12.34 -2.82 -11.71
CA LEU A 474 -11.38 -3.87 -11.31
C LEU A 474 -12.05 -5.17 -10.86
N THR A 475 -13.08 -5.06 -10.02
CA THR A 475 -13.69 -6.20 -9.29
C THR A 475 -15.01 -6.69 -9.87
N GLY A 476 -15.53 -6.02 -10.89
CA GLY A 476 -16.87 -6.25 -11.41
C GLY A 476 -17.95 -5.94 -10.37
N ARG A 477 -19.10 -6.60 -10.50
CA ARG A 477 -20.22 -6.46 -9.57
C ARG A 477 -19.97 -7.05 -8.19
N ALA A 478 -18.89 -7.82 -8.03
CA ALA A 478 -18.58 -8.49 -6.78
C ALA A 478 -18.45 -7.49 -5.62
N PHE A 479 -18.01 -6.25 -5.89
CA PHE A 479 -17.94 -5.20 -4.87
C PHE A 479 -19.26 -4.43 -4.68
N GLU A 480 -20.07 -4.26 -5.73
CA GLU A 480 -21.32 -3.49 -5.67
C GLU A 480 -22.33 -4.08 -4.67
N GLU A 481 -22.42 -5.41 -4.60
CA GLU A 481 -23.27 -6.13 -3.64
C GLU A 481 -22.92 -5.80 -2.18
N LEU A 482 -21.67 -5.42 -1.90
CA LEU A 482 -21.18 -4.95 -0.60
C LEU A 482 -21.33 -3.43 -0.43
N TYR A 483 -21.15 -2.68 -1.51
CA TYR A 483 -21.13 -1.21 -1.48
C TYR A 483 -22.48 -0.62 -1.08
N GLU A 484 -23.58 -1.15 -1.61
CA GLU A 484 -24.93 -0.62 -1.35
C GLU A 484 -25.53 -1.10 -0.03
N SER A 485 -25.11 -2.26 0.46
CA SER A 485 -25.68 -2.91 1.65
C SER A 485 -24.98 -2.51 2.97
N TYR A 486 -23.80 -1.88 2.93
CA TYR A 486 -22.96 -1.65 4.13
C TYR A 486 -22.43 -0.22 4.34
N ASP A 487 -22.95 0.83 3.69
CA ASP A 487 -22.58 2.22 4.03
C ASP A 487 -23.25 2.69 5.33
N LEU A 488 -22.83 2.09 6.46
CA LEU A 488 -23.32 2.40 7.81
C LEU A 488 -22.62 3.64 8.43
N GLY A 489 -21.69 4.25 7.69
CA GLY A 489 -20.85 5.34 8.17
C GLY A 489 -19.59 4.87 8.89
N TYR A 490 -18.97 5.80 9.64
CA TYR A 490 -17.74 5.53 10.38
C TYR A 490 -17.97 4.55 11.53
N ASN A 491 -17.09 3.57 11.69
CA ASN A 491 -17.05 2.69 12.84
C ASN A 491 -15.67 2.76 13.53
N SER A 492 -15.65 3.25 14.77
CA SER A 492 -14.42 3.43 15.56
C SER A 492 -13.77 2.14 16.04
N ASP A 493 -14.46 1.01 15.96
CA ASP A 493 -13.89 -0.30 16.32
C ASP A 493 -13.15 -0.93 15.14
N ILE A 494 -13.32 -0.40 13.93
CA ILE A 494 -12.63 -0.88 12.74
C ILE A 494 -11.24 -0.23 12.64
N ASP A 495 -10.23 -1.09 12.68
CA ASP A 495 -8.84 -0.74 12.43
C ASP A 495 -8.60 -0.53 10.92
N PRO A 496 -8.26 0.70 10.48
CA PRO A 496 -8.04 1.06 9.08
C PRO A 496 -6.66 0.64 8.56
N THR A 497 -5.78 0.10 9.41
CA THR A 497 -4.40 -0.22 9.06
C THR A 497 -4.33 -1.16 7.85
N ILE A 498 -3.49 -0.81 6.87
CA ILE A 498 -3.20 -1.65 5.70
C ILE A 498 -2.60 -2.98 6.14
N THR A 499 -3.11 -4.05 5.56
CA THR A 499 -2.67 -5.40 5.82
C THR A 499 -1.42 -5.73 5.01
N ASN A 500 -0.48 -6.44 5.63
CA ASN A 500 0.74 -6.89 4.98
C ASN A 500 0.47 -7.71 3.69
N PRO A 501 -0.48 -8.66 3.62
CA PRO A 501 -0.80 -9.33 2.37
C PRO A 501 -1.32 -8.40 1.27
N PHE A 502 -2.09 -7.35 1.60
CA PHE A 502 -2.50 -6.35 0.59
C PHE A 502 -1.29 -5.57 0.07
N ALA A 503 -0.44 -5.08 0.99
CA ALA A 503 0.73 -4.28 0.66
C ALA A 503 1.79 -5.06 -0.15
N THR A 504 1.97 -6.34 0.13
CA THR A 504 3.13 -7.10 -0.39
C THR A 504 2.76 -8.13 -1.47
N ALA A 505 1.48 -8.43 -1.67
CA ALA A 505 1.05 -9.39 -2.70
C ALA A 505 -0.23 -8.95 -3.43
N GLY A 506 -1.26 -8.54 -2.69
CA GLY A 506 -2.61 -8.29 -3.22
C GLY A 506 -2.68 -7.22 -4.30
N PHE A 507 -1.76 -6.26 -4.30
CA PHE A 507 -1.76 -5.15 -5.26
C PHE A 507 -0.76 -5.31 -6.43
N HIS A 508 0.11 -6.31 -6.39
CA HIS A 508 1.20 -6.45 -7.37
C HIS A 508 0.75 -6.91 -8.77
N PHE A 509 -0.52 -7.29 -8.92
CA PHE A 509 -1.13 -7.57 -10.22
C PHE A 509 -1.00 -6.39 -11.20
N VAL A 510 -0.87 -5.16 -10.70
CA VAL A 510 -0.76 -3.97 -11.55
C VAL A 510 0.46 -4.05 -12.47
N ASN A 511 1.52 -4.73 -12.05
CA ASN A 511 2.72 -4.90 -12.86
C ASN A 511 2.46 -5.70 -14.14
N SER A 512 1.48 -6.61 -14.16
CA SER A 512 1.10 -7.35 -15.37
C SER A 512 0.17 -6.55 -16.30
N LEU A 513 -0.46 -5.48 -15.80
CA LEU A 513 -1.34 -4.62 -16.60
C LEU A 513 -0.59 -3.56 -17.40
N LEU A 514 0.67 -3.29 -17.05
CA LEU A 514 1.51 -2.29 -17.71
C LEU A 514 2.03 -2.81 -19.04
N ASP A 515 2.02 -1.94 -20.05
CA ASP A 515 2.59 -2.20 -21.35
C ASP A 515 4.08 -1.86 -21.39
N GLN A 516 4.84 -2.56 -22.24
CA GLN A 516 6.26 -2.33 -22.49
C GLN A 516 6.54 -0.97 -23.17
N ASP A 517 5.54 -0.38 -23.82
CA ASP A 517 5.64 0.88 -24.54
C ASP A 517 4.73 1.96 -23.95
N ILE A 518 5.27 3.17 -23.86
CA ILE A 518 4.55 4.38 -23.48
C ILE A 518 4.10 5.08 -24.76
N GLN A 519 2.81 5.00 -25.07
CA GLN A 519 2.26 5.77 -26.19
C GLN A 519 2.09 7.24 -25.81
N MET A 520 2.51 8.11 -26.72
CA MET A 520 2.36 9.56 -26.65
C MET A 520 1.63 10.02 -27.90
N ILE A 521 0.52 10.75 -27.73
CA ILE A 521 -0.35 11.14 -28.84
C ILE A 521 -0.37 12.66 -28.97
N ASP A 522 0.07 13.18 -30.11
CA ASP A 522 0.06 14.62 -30.40
C ASP A 522 -1.34 15.16 -30.78
N ASP A 523 -1.42 16.45 -31.07
CA ASP A 523 -2.67 17.12 -31.45
C ASP A 523 -3.18 16.74 -32.84
N ASN A 524 -2.31 16.20 -33.70
CA ASN A 524 -2.65 15.65 -35.01
C ASN A 524 -3.05 14.16 -34.91
N ASN A 525 -3.13 13.60 -33.70
CA ASN A 525 -3.35 12.18 -33.43
C ASN A 525 -2.23 11.25 -33.93
N ASN A 526 -1.02 11.76 -34.14
CA ASN A 526 0.13 10.90 -34.41
C ASN A 526 0.56 10.22 -33.11
N VAL A 527 0.75 8.90 -33.18
CA VAL A 527 1.22 8.10 -32.05
C VAL A 527 2.73 7.94 -32.16
N THR A 528 3.44 8.32 -31.10
CA THR A 528 4.85 7.98 -30.89
C THR A 528 4.96 7.08 -29.66
N SER A 529 5.97 6.22 -29.61
CA SER A 529 6.15 5.26 -28.50
C SER A 529 7.56 5.35 -27.91
N GLN A 530 7.66 5.09 -26.61
CA GLN A 530 8.92 5.03 -25.86
C GLN A 530 8.93 3.78 -24.97
N ARG A 531 10.05 3.05 -24.93
CA ARG A 531 10.15 1.86 -24.06
C ARG A 531 10.04 2.22 -22.58
N LEU A 532 9.17 1.56 -21.85
CA LEU A 532 8.94 1.80 -20.42
C LEU A 532 10.23 1.60 -19.61
N HIS A 533 11.02 0.55 -19.89
CA HIS A 533 12.23 0.26 -19.12
C HIS A 533 13.28 1.38 -19.17
N HIS A 534 13.37 2.11 -20.29
CA HIS A 534 14.28 3.25 -20.42
C HIS A 534 13.82 4.48 -19.64
N ASN A 535 12.56 4.53 -19.21
CA ASN A 535 11.93 5.71 -18.64
C ASN A 535 11.63 5.57 -17.13
N TYR A 536 12.02 4.46 -16.48
CA TYR A 536 11.88 4.36 -15.03
C TYR A 536 12.75 5.39 -14.31
N PHE A 537 12.15 6.19 -13.43
CA PHE A 537 12.83 7.26 -12.67
C PHE A 537 13.62 8.24 -13.55
N LYS A 538 13.19 8.45 -14.80
CA LYS A 538 13.77 9.39 -15.77
C LYS A 538 12.65 10.20 -16.44
N PRO A 539 12.10 11.22 -15.76
CA PRO A 539 10.88 11.91 -16.19
C PRO A 539 11.10 12.97 -17.29
N GLU A 540 12.22 12.92 -18.02
CA GLU A 540 12.59 13.94 -19.02
C GLU A 540 11.49 14.17 -20.06
N ILE A 541 10.87 13.09 -20.56
CA ILE A 541 9.83 13.18 -21.59
C ILE A 541 8.55 13.90 -21.11
N VAL A 542 8.31 13.92 -19.79
CA VAL A 542 7.15 14.64 -19.20
C VAL A 542 7.39 16.15 -19.20
N ALA A 543 8.64 16.57 -19.05
CA ALA A 543 9.04 17.98 -18.99
C ALA A 543 9.24 18.65 -20.36
N LYS A 544 9.17 17.89 -21.46
CA LYS A 544 9.20 18.44 -22.82
C LYS A 544 7.89 19.18 -23.09
N ASN A 545 7.96 20.27 -23.85
CA ASN A 545 6.79 20.99 -24.33
C ASN A 545 5.75 20.03 -24.97
N GLY A 546 4.51 20.05 -24.48
CA GLY A 546 3.42 19.16 -24.87
C GLY A 546 3.50 17.74 -24.31
N GLY A 547 4.61 17.33 -23.70
CA GLY A 547 4.88 15.97 -23.26
C GLY A 547 3.85 15.46 -22.25
N LEU A 548 3.51 16.27 -21.24
CA LEU A 548 2.48 15.93 -20.26
C LEU A 548 1.13 15.62 -20.92
N LYS A 549 0.68 16.46 -21.84
CA LYS A 549 -0.58 16.26 -22.58
C LYS A 549 -0.53 14.99 -23.41
N GLN A 550 0.55 14.79 -24.16
CA GLN A 550 0.69 13.65 -25.06
C GLN A 550 0.69 12.32 -24.31
N ILE A 551 1.36 12.26 -23.15
CA ILE A 551 1.39 11.08 -22.28
C ILE A 551 0.01 10.81 -21.68
N LEU A 552 -0.69 11.84 -21.18
CA LEU A 552 -2.05 11.66 -20.66
C LEU A 552 -3.02 11.21 -21.76
N LYS A 553 -2.90 11.75 -22.97
CA LYS A 553 -3.72 11.35 -24.12
C LYS A 553 -3.42 9.90 -24.52
N GLY A 554 -2.16 9.49 -24.55
CA GLY A 554 -1.77 8.10 -24.77
C GLY A 554 -2.31 7.17 -23.68
N MET A 555 -2.16 7.54 -22.40
CA MET A 555 -2.62 6.75 -21.25
C MET A 555 -4.11 6.38 -21.30
N VAL A 556 -4.96 7.28 -21.79
CA VAL A 556 -6.41 7.02 -21.89
C VAL A 556 -6.82 6.36 -23.21
N ASN A 557 -5.94 6.26 -24.21
CA ASN A 557 -6.24 5.61 -25.50
C ASN A 557 -5.54 4.26 -25.67
N GLN A 558 -4.42 4.05 -24.98
CA GLN A 558 -3.66 2.81 -25.01
C GLN A 558 -4.34 1.75 -24.15
N ASN A 559 -4.53 0.56 -24.72
CA ASN A 559 -5.04 -0.60 -24.00
C ASN A 559 -4.04 -1.07 -22.94
N SER A 560 -4.53 -1.52 -21.78
CA SER A 560 -3.69 -2.22 -20.82
C SER A 560 -3.32 -3.61 -21.32
N GLN A 561 -2.36 -4.27 -20.69
CA GLN A 561 -2.15 -5.71 -20.86
C GLN A 561 -3.21 -6.50 -20.06
N GLN A 562 -3.31 -7.81 -20.31
CA GLN A 562 -4.16 -8.72 -19.54
C GLN A 562 -3.61 -8.99 -18.13
N LEU A 563 -4.48 -9.38 -17.21
CA LEU A 563 -4.06 -9.83 -15.88
C LEU A 563 -3.80 -11.33 -15.93
N ASP A 564 -2.54 -11.71 -15.92
CA ASP A 564 -2.09 -13.10 -15.95
C ASP A 564 -0.63 -13.19 -15.46
N LEU A 565 -0.02 -14.37 -15.58
CA LEU A 565 1.40 -14.59 -15.29
C LEU A 565 2.33 -14.16 -16.45
N ASN A 566 1.83 -13.46 -17.47
CA ASN A 566 2.66 -12.93 -18.54
C ASN A 566 3.28 -11.61 -18.08
N TYR A 567 4.60 -11.62 -18.03
CA TYR A 567 5.39 -10.42 -17.77
C TYR A 567 6.23 -10.17 -18.99
N ASP A 568 6.09 -8.98 -19.57
CA ASP A 568 6.99 -8.53 -20.61
C ASP A 568 8.43 -8.62 -20.13
N ASP A 569 9.34 -8.95 -21.04
CA ASP A 569 10.69 -9.30 -20.63
C ASP A 569 11.63 -8.12 -20.38
N ASP A 570 11.17 -6.90 -20.64
CA ASP A 570 11.68 -5.69 -20.00
C ASP A 570 11.43 -5.71 -18.48
N LEU A 571 10.25 -6.14 -18.01
CA LEU A 571 9.94 -6.25 -16.57
C LEU A 571 10.63 -7.44 -15.91
N ARG A 572 10.91 -8.51 -16.68
CA ARG A 572 11.61 -9.70 -16.19
C ARG A 572 13.13 -9.56 -16.18
N HIS A 573 13.70 -8.69 -17.01
CA HIS A 573 15.15 -8.66 -17.22
C HIS A 573 15.80 -7.28 -17.14
N GLN A 574 15.03 -6.19 -17.20
CA GLN A 574 15.56 -4.84 -17.34
C GLN A 574 15.00 -3.85 -16.31
N TRP A 575 14.08 -4.27 -15.45
CA TRP A 575 13.48 -3.37 -14.45
C TRP A 575 14.55 -2.78 -13.53
N LEU A 576 14.56 -1.46 -13.37
CA LEU A 576 15.47 -0.71 -12.49
C LEU A 576 16.96 -1.06 -12.56
N GLY A 577 17.46 -1.48 -13.73
CA GLY A 577 18.87 -1.84 -13.93
C GLY A 577 19.13 -3.34 -13.82
N GLU A 578 18.38 -4.13 -14.59
CA GLU A 578 18.46 -5.59 -14.70
C GLU A 578 17.89 -6.40 -13.51
N LEU A 579 16.76 -5.97 -12.96
CA LEU A 579 15.97 -6.75 -12.02
C LEU A 579 14.75 -7.40 -12.69
N ASP A 580 14.20 -8.36 -11.98
CA ASP A 580 12.99 -9.11 -12.31
C ASP A 580 11.89 -8.75 -11.30
N VAL A 581 10.84 -8.05 -11.75
CA VAL A 581 9.79 -7.52 -10.87
C VAL A 581 9.10 -8.63 -10.08
N LEU A 582 8.73 -9.73 -10.73
CA LEU A 582 8.05 -10.84 -10.06
C LEU A 582 8.99 -11.56 -9.08
N ALA A 583 10.27 -11.70 -9.44
CA ALA A 583 11.25 -12.26 -8.49
C ALA A 583 11.41 -11.36 -7.25
N ILE A 584 11.41 -10.04 -7.42
CA ILE A 584 11.44 -9.08 -6.31
C ILE A 584 10.18 -9.20 -5.45
N ASP A 585 8.99 -9.33 -6.05
CA ASP A 585 7.72 -9.47 -5.33
C ASP A 585 7.66 -10.78 -4.53
N VAL A 586 8.09 -11.90 -5.12
CA VAL A 586 8.23 -13.20 -4.42
C VAL A 586 9.22 -13.09 -3.27
N GLN A 587 10.38 -12.49 -3.51
CA GLN A 587 11.42 -12.33 -2.49
C GLN A 587 10.95 -11.42 -1.35
N ARG A 588 10.18 -10.39 -1.65
CA ARG A 588 9.57 -9.46 -0.68
C ARG A 588 8.51 -10.13 0.17
N GLY A 589 7.66 -10.98 -0.42
CA GLY A 589 6.71 -11.79 0.35
C GLY A 589 7.40 -12.69 1.38
N ARG A 590 8.56 -13.26 1.03
CA ARG A 590 9.38 -14.08 1.94
C ARG A 590 10.09 -13.26 3.02
N ASP A 591 10.59 -12.08 2.68
CA ASP A 591 11.18 -11.11 3.62
C ASP A 591 10.16 -10.65 4.67
N HIS A 592 8.91 -10.46 4.23
CA HIS A 592 7.79 -10.06 5.09
C HIS A 592 7.18 -11.23 5.88
N GLY A 593 7.67 -12.46 5.69
CA GLY A 593 7.15 -13.63 6.40
C GLY A 593 5.69 -13.93 6.05
N LEU A 594 5.26 -13.65 4.81
CA LEU A 594 3.91 -14.02 4.38
C LEU A 594 3.75 -15.55 4.38
N PRO A 595 2.65 -16.07 4.98
CA PRO A 595 2.24 -17.45 4.77
C PRO A 595 2.03 -17.79 3.28
N GLY A 596 2.09 -19.08 2.96
CA GLY A 596 1.83 -19.57 1.61
C GLY A 596 0.39 -19.29 1.15
N TYR A 597 0.20 -19.24 -0.17
CA TYR A 597 -1.08 -18.93 -0.83
C TYR A 597 -2.27 -19.74 -0.27
N THR A 598 -2.08 -21.03 -0.01
CA THR A 598 -3.16 -21.93 0.42
C THR A 598 -3.80 -21.55 1.75
N GLN A 599 -3.05 -20.88 2.64
CA GLN A 599 -3.60 -20.39 3.92
C GLN A 599 -4.52 -19.17 3.71
N TYR A 600 -4.14 -18.27 2.80
CA TYR A 600 -4.99 -17.13 2.42
C TYR A 600 -6.22 -17.57 1.63
N ARG A 601 -6.05 -18.57 0.75
CA ARG A 601 -7.17 -19.22 0.05
C ARG A 601 -8.20 -19.76 1.06
N ALA A 602 -7.75 -20.48 2.08
CA ALA A 602 -8.62 -20.97 3.16
C ALA A 602 -9.26 -19.83 3.97
N LEU A 603 -8.48 -18.80 4.33
CA LEU A 603 -8.99 -17.60 5.01
C LEU A 603 -10.11 -16.91 4.21
N CYS A 604 -10.02 -16.92 2.88
CA CYS A 604 -11.04 -16.37 1.99
C CYS A 604 -12.24 -17.29 1.76
N GLY A 605 -12.31 -18.44 2.46
CA GLY A 605 -13.44 -19.37 2.41
C GLY A 605 -13.43 -20.35 1.25
N LEU A 606 -12.31 -20.46 0.53
CA LEU A 606 -12.13 -21.50 -0.48
C LEU A 606 -11.68 -22.81 0.18
N PRO A 607 -12.01 -23.99 -0.41
CA PRO A 607 -11.72 -25.29 0.21
C PRO A 607 -10.23 -25.50 0.49
N ALA A 608 -9.82 -26.06 1.62
CA ALA A 608 -8.40 -26.39 1.83
C ALA A 608 -7.87 -27.39 0.77
N VAL A 609 -6.62 -27.23 0.34
CA VAL A 609 -5.96 -28.09 -0.65
C VAL A 609 -4.72 -28.77 -0.08
N SER A 610 -4.57 -30.05 -0.38
CA SER A 610 -3.41 -30.87 -0.01
C SER A 610 -2.65 -31.43 -1.22
N SER A 611 -3.16 -31.23 -2.42
CA SER A 611 -2.52 -31.67 -3.68
C SER A 611 -2.72 -30.62 -4.78
N PHE A 612 -1.82 -30.59 -5.76
CA PHE A 612 -1.86 -29.60 -6.84
C PHE A 612 -3.16 -29.69 -7.65
N GLN A 613 -3.63 -30.90 -7.94
CA GLN A 613 -4.84 -31.14 -8.73
C GLN A 613 -6.11 -30.53 -8.11
N GLN A 614 -6.19 -30.42 -6.79
CA GLN A 614 -7.35 -29.83 -6.12
C GLN A 614 -7.45 -28.31 -6.30
N MET A 615 -6.41 -27.64 -6.83
CA MET A 615 -6.42 -26.20 -7.12
C MET A 615 -7.04 -25.87 -8.49
N THR A 616 -7.45 -26.88 -9.26
CA THR A 616 -8.07 -26.71 -10.58
C THR A 616 -9.48 -26.13 -10.52
N ASP A 617 -10.01 -25.93 -9.31
CA ASP A 617 -11.26 -25.23 -9.06
C ASP A 617 -11.17 -23.73 -9.38
N VAL A 618 -9.98 -23.13 -9.24
CA VAL A 618 -9.76 -21.70 -9.49
C VAL A 618 -8.52 -21.41 -10.35
N ILE A 619 -7.57 -22.34 -10.49
CA ILE A 619 -6.34 -22.18 -11.29
C ILE A 619 -6.42 -23.05 -12.55
N PRO A 620 -6.08 -22.55 -13.75
CA PRO A 620 -6.05 -23.36 -14.97
C PRO A 620 -5.12 -24.57 -14.86
N GLN A 621 -5.51 -25.71 -15.43
CA GLN A 621 -4.74 -26.97 -15.33
C GLN A 621 -3.29 -26.83 -15.82
N GLU A 622 -3.05 -26.06 -16.88
CA GLU A 622 -1.70 -25.80 -17.39
C GLU A 622 -0.82 -25.09 -16.33
N THR A 623 -1.37 -24.08 -15.67
CA THR A 623 -0.69 -23.34 -14.60
C THR A 623 -0.45 -24.23 -13.38
N VAL A 624 -1.40 -25.09 -13.01
CA VAL A 624 -1.23 -26.09 -11.94
C VAL A 624 -0.05 -27.03 -12.24
N ASN A 625 0.09 -27.48 -13.49
CA ASN A 625 1.20 -28.33 -13.90
C ASN A 625 2.55 -27.60 -13.72
N LYS A 626 2.66 -26.35 -14.20
CA LYS A 626 3.86 -25.52 -14.01
C LYS A 626 4.19 -25.30 -12.53
N LEU A 627 3.18 -25.03 -11.69
CA LEU A 627 3.37 -24.88 -10.25
C LEU A 627 3.94 -26.15 -9.60
N SER A 628 3.48 -27.33 -10.04
CA SER A 628 3.96 -28.62 -9.54
C SER A 628 5.39 -28.96 -9.96
N GLU A 629 5.92 -28.33 -11.02
CA GLU A 629 7.32 -28.45 -11.42
C GLU A 629 8.26 -27.55 -10.60
N VAL A 630 7.72 -26.47 -10.02
CA VAL A 630 8.51 -25.43 -9.30
C VAL A 630 8.48 -25.64 -7.79
N TYR A 631 7.32 -25.98 -7.22
CA TYR A 631 7.12 -26.12 -5.78
C TYR A 631 6.98 -27.59 -5.37
N GLU A 632 7.52 -27.95 -4.20
CA GLU A 632 7.42 -29.34 -3.70
C GLU A 632 5.98 -29.69 -3.28
N GLN A 633 5.26 -28.74 -2.65
CA GLN A 633 3.88 -28.91 -2.21
C GLN A 633 3.03 -27.65 -2.45
N PRO A 634 1.69 -27.74 -2.55
CA PRO A 634 0.82 -26.58 -2.73
C PRO A 634 0.99 -25.51 -1.64
N GLY A 635 1.26 -25.93 -0.40
CA GLY A 635 1.51 -25.02 0.73
C GLY A 635 2.79 -24.18 0.61
N ASP A 636 3.69 -24.53 -0.31
CA ASP A 636 4.94 -23.80 -0.53
C ASP A 636 4.76 -22.59 -1.48
N ILE A 637 3.66 -22.54 -2.24
CA ILE A 637 3.38 -21.49 -3.22
C ILE A 637 3.35 -20.11 -2.55
N ASP A 638 4.17 -19.19 -3.05
CA ASP A 638 4.21 -17.81 -2.58
C ASP A 638 2.87 -17.11 -2.86
N LEU A 639 2.40 -16.25 -1.93
CA LEU A 639 1.07 -15.63 -2.04
C LEU A 639 0.87 -14.91 -3.39
N VAL A 640 1.80 -14.04 -3.79
CA VAL A 640 1.70 -13.29 -5.05
C VAL A 640 1.54 -14.20 -6.27
N VAL A 641 2.29 -15.32 -6.31
CA VAL A 641 2.21 -16.31 -7.40
C VAL A 641 0.84 -16.97 -7.44
N GLY A 642 0.33 -17.38 -6.27
CA GLY A 642 -0.99 -17.99 -6.18
C GLY A 642 -2.11 -17.03 -6.59
N LEU A 643 -2.05 -15.77 -6.17
CA LEU A 643 -3.03 -14.75 -6.55
C LEU A 643 -3.06 -14.49 -8.07
N MET A 644 -1.88 -14.45 -8.70
CA MET A 644 -1.77 -14.24 -10.16
C MET A 644 -2.09 -15.48 -10.99
N ALA A 645 -2.02 -16.66 -10.39
CA ALA A 645 -2.36 -17.92 -11.04
C ALA A 645 -3.88 -18.18 -11.11
N GLU A 646 -4.68 -17.50 -10.30
CA GLU A 646 -6.13 -17.65 -10.28
C GLU A 646 -6.78 -17.12 -11.56
N THR A 647 -7.81 -17.83 -12.02
CA THR A 647 -8.66 -17.37 -13.12
C THR A 647 -9.51 -16.19 -12.62
N PRO A 648 -9.60 -15.08 -13.39
CA PRO A 648 -10.47 -13.98 -13.03
C PRO A 648 -11.93 -14.40 -12.85
N VAL A 649 -12.60 -13.82 -11.85
CA VAL A 649 -14.05 -13.98 -11.67
C VAL A 649 -14.78 -13.26 -12.82
N GLN A 650 -15.97 -13.74 -13.18
CA GLN A 650 -16.75 -13.15 -14.27
C GLN A 650 -16.92 -11.63 -14.10
N ASN A 651 -16.59 -10.87 -15.17
CA ASN A 651 -16.58 -9.41 -15.21
C ASN A 651 -15.62 -8.72 -14.22
N SER A 652 -14.61 -9.43 -13.72
CA SER A 652 -13.50 -8.89 -12.93
C SER A 652 -12.17 -9.18 -13.62
N LEU A 653 -11.14 -8.41 -13.29
CA LEU A 653 -9.76 -8.74 -13.65
C LEU A 653 -9.11 -9.72 -12.67
N LEU A 654 -9.71 -9.94 -11.49
CA LEU A 654 -9.05 -10.60 -10.37
C LEU A 654 -9.66 -11.96 -10.03
N GLY A 655 -8.81 -12.86 -9.53
CA GLY A 655 -9.24 -14.14 -8.95
C GLY A 655 -9.94 -13.98 -7.59
N PRO A 656 -10.64 -15.02 -7.11
CA PRO A 656 -11.44 -14.97 -5.90
C PRO A 656 -10.66 -14.59 -4.63
N THR A 657 -9.42 -15.07 -4.47
CA THR A 657 -8.61 -14.76 -3.28
C THR A 657 -8.10 -13.32 -3.35
N ALA A 658 -7.69 -12.85 -4.53
CA ALA A 658 -7.26 -11.46 -4.72
C ALA A 658 -8.42 -10.48 -4.46
N ILE A 659 -9.61 -10.78 -4.97
CA ILE A 659 -10.84 -10.02 -4.70
C ILE A 659 -11.12 -9.96 -3.20
N CYS A 660 -11.04 -11.09 -2.50
CA CYS A 660 -11.26 -11.18 -1.05
C CYS A 660 -10.32 -10.22 -0.28
N LEU A 661 -9.01 -10.26 -0.57
CA LEU A 661 -8.02 -9.41 0.10
C LEU A 661 -8.21 -7.92 -0.20
N ILE A 662 -8.47 -7.57 -1.46
CA ILE A 662 -8.68 -6.17 -1.87
C ILE A 662 -9.99 -5.63 -1.27
N LYS A 663 -11.07 -6.42 -1.28
CA LYS A 663 -12.34 -6.06 -0.65
C LYS A 663 -12.18 -5.78 0.84
N GLU A 664 -11.53 -6.71 1.55
CA GLU A 664 -11.26 -6.60 2.98
C GLU A 664 -10.53 -5.30 3.30
N GLN A 665 -9.47 -5.00 2.53
CA GLN A 665 -8.69 -3.80 2.76
C GLN A 665 -9.44 -2.51 2.45
N LEU A 666 -10.14 -2.43 1.31
CA LEU A 666 -10.86 -1.23 0.93
C LEU A 666 -12.08 -1.00 1.83
N TRP A 667 -12.72 -2.06 2.31
CA TRP A 667 -13.75 -1.90 3.34
C TRP A 667 -13.20 -1.23 4.60
N ARG A 668 -11.97 -1.58 5.05
CA ARG A 668 -11.30 -0.91 6.19
C ARG A 668 -11.00 0.55 5.93
N THR A 669 -10.46 0.90 4.75
CA THR A 669 -10.07 2.29 4.42
C THR A 669 -11.27 3.21 4.23
N LYS A 670 -12.46 2.66 3.98
CA LYS A 670 -13.73 3.40 4.06
C LYS A 670 -14.27 3.45 5.49
N THR A 671 -14.60 2.29 6.07
CA THR A 671 -15.38 2.19 7.31
C THR A 671 -14.61 2.65 8.54
N GLY A 672 -13.31 2.38 8.60
CA GLY A 672 -12.42 2.81 9.68
C GLY A 672 -11.88 4.24 9.52
N ASP A 673 -12.30 4.96 8.48
CA ASP A 673 -11.88 6.33 8.21
C ASP A 673 -12.95 7.36 8.62
N ARG A 674 -12.71 8.04 9.73
CA ARG A 674 -13.60 9.07 10.28
C ARG A 674 -13.90 10.22 9.31
N TYR A 675 -12.99 10.47 8.38
CA TYR A 675 -13.05 11.60 7.48
C TYR A 675 -13.39 11.18 6.03
N PHE A 676 -13.78 9.92 5.81
CA PHE A 676 -14.18 9.44 4.49
C PHE A 676 -15.31 10.30 3.92
N TYR A 677 -15.22 10.66 2.64
CA TYR A 677 -15.99 11.78 2.07
C TYR A 677 -17.53 11.64 2.18
N SER A 678 -18.05 10.41 2.22
CA SER A 678 -19.48 10.14 2.31
C SER A 678 -20.03 10.14 3.73
N HIS A 679 -19.18 10.10 4.77
CA HIS A 679 -19.64 10.05 6.16
C HIS A 679 -20.31 11.38 6.59
N GLN A 680 -21.38 11.30 7.37
CA GLN A 680 -22.28 12.43 7.68
C GLN A 680 -22.45 12.75 9.17
N GLU A 681 -21.80 12.00 10.06
CA GLU A 681 -21.93 12.23 11.52
C GLU A 681 -20.71 12.88 12.15
N GLU A 682 -19.56 12.83 11.47
CA GLU A 682 -18.26 13.25 12.01
C GLU A 682 -17.97 14.75 11.84
N ALA A 683 -17.06 15.30 12.66
CA ALA A 683 -16.71 16.73 12.67
C ALA A 683 -16.19 17.26 11.32
N GLY A 684 -15.60 16.38 10.50
CA GLY A 684 -15.08 16.68 9.17
C GLY A 684 -16.08 16.51 8.02
N LYS A 685 -17.37 16.32 8.29
CA LYS A 685 -18.37 16.03 7.26
C LYS A 685 -18.53 17.14 6.22
N PHE A 686 -18.84 16.73 4.99
CA PHE A 686 -19.35 17.63 3.96
C PHE A 686 -20.85 17.85 4.14
N THR A 687 -21.33 19.05 3.83
CA THR A 687 -22.77 19.32 3.76
C THR A 687 -23.41 18.52 2.62
N LYS A 688 -24.73 18.27 2.69
CA LYS A 688 -25.47 17.56 1.61
C LYS A 688 -25.27 18.22 0.24
N ARG A 689 -25.19 19.55 0.18
CA ARG A 689 -24.92 20.30 -1.05
C ARG A 689 -23.51 20.02 -1.59
N GLN A 690 -22.50 20.06 -0.73
CA GLN A 690 -21.12 19.73 -1.09
C GLN A 690 -20.99 18.28 -1.57
N LEU A 691 -21.59 17.33 -0.85
CA LEU A 691 -21.57 15.91 -1.22
C LEU A 691 -22.23 15.65 -2.59
N THR A 692 -23.31 16.36 -2.90
CA THR A 692 -23.97 16.27 -4.22
C THR A 692 -23.05 16.73 -5.35
N GLU A 693 -22.23 17.75 -5.11
CA GLU A 693 -21.23 18.22 -6.08
C GLU A 693 -20.03 17.27 -6.18
N LEU A 694 -19.53 16.75 -5.05
CA LEU A 694 -18.43 15.77 -5.03
C LEU A 694 -18.76 14.48 -5.79
N LYS A 695 -20.02 14.03 -5.73
CA LYS A 695 -20.52 12.86 -6.49
C LYS A 695 -20.53 13.04 -8.02
N ARG A 696 -20.09 14.20 -8.53
CA ARG A 696 -19.90 14.46 -9.96
C ARG A 696 -18.45 14.34 -10.40
N ALA A 697 -17.51 14.17 -9.46
CA ALA A 697 -16.10 14.03 -9.78
C ALA A 697 -15.88 12.80 -10.65
N SER A 698 -15.06 12.96 -11.69
CA SER A 698 -14.63 11.88 -12.57
C SER A 698 -13.21 12.16 -13.03
N LEU A 699 -12.42 11.11 -13.25
CA LEU A 699 -11.03 11.29 -13.69
C LEU A 699 -10.95 11.99 -15.05
N ALA A 700 -11.92 11.74 -15.95
CA ALA A 700 -12.07 12.47 -17.20
C ALA A 700 -12.19 14.00 -16.98
N ARG A 701 -13.03 14.41 -16.01
CA ARG A 701 -13.20 15.83 -15.66
C ARG A 701 -11.92 16.45 -15.10
N ILE A 702 -11.25 15.74 -14.19
CA ILE A 702 -9.99 16.19 -13.59
C ILE A 702 -8.92 16.37 -14.68
N MET A 703 -8.83 15.45 -15.65
CA MET A 703 -7.92 15.61 -16.79
C MET A 703 -8.29 16.81 -17.67
N CYS A 704 -9.57 16.99 -18.01
CA CYS A 704 -10.02 18.16 -18.78
C CYS A 704 -9.78 19.51 -18.07
N ASP A 705 -9.79 19.55 -16.74
CA ASP A 705 -9.57 20.78 -15.97
C ASP A 705 -8.08 21.13 -15.79
N ASN A 706 -7.19 20.14 -15.93
CA ASN A 706 -5.77 20.27 -15.57
C ASN A 706 -4.79 19.95 -16.71
N ALA A 707 -5.30 19.56 -17.87
CA ALA A 707 -4.55 19.38 -19.11
C ALA A 707 -5.38 19.90 -20.29
N PRO A 708 -4.75 20.34 -21.40
CA PRO A 708 -5.43 20.99 -22.53
C PRO A 708 -6.18 19.98 -23.43
N PHE A 709 -7.07 19.17 -22.86
CA PHE A 709 -7.98 18.28 -23.57
C PHE A 709 -9.20 19.04 -24.10
N THR A 710 -9.62 18.73 -25.33
CA THR A 710 -10.88 19.22 -25.92
C THR A 710 -11.98 18.18 -25.83
N GLN A 711 -11.62 16.91 -26.05
CA GLN A 711 -12.50 15.76 -25.97
C GLN A 711 -11.82 14.62 -25.21
N ILE A 712 -12.62 13.84 -24.49
CA ILE A 712 -12.20 12.65 -23.76
C ILE A 712 -13.41 11.72 -23.58
N GLN A 713 -13.18 10.42 -23.40
CA GLN A 713 -14.23 9.50 -23.04
C GLN A 713 -14.71 9.71 -21.60
N ARG A 714 -15.92 9.26 -21.28
CA ARG A 714 -16.53 9.50 -19.95
C ARG A 714 -15.86 8.68 -18.86
N ASP A 715 -15.60 7.40 -19.13
CA ASP A 715 -14.81 6.54 -18.28
C ASP A 715 -13.43 6.33 -18.91
N VAL A 716 -12.39 6.92 -18.32
CA VAL A 716 -11.04 6.82 -18.86
C VAL A 716 -10.42 5.44 -18.66
N PHE A 717 -10.99 4.59 -17.79
CA PHE A 717 -10.51 3.23 -17.56
C PHE A 717 -10.90 2.25 -18.66
N GLU A 718 -11.84 2.64 -19.52
CA GLU A 718 -12.30 1.85 -20.65
C GLU A 718 -11.97 2.57 -21.97
N PRO A 719 -11.70 1.81 -23.04
CA PRO A 719 -11.44 2.41 -24.34
C PRO A 719 -12.70 3.05 -24.93
N VAL A 720 -12.50 3.86 -25.98
CA VAL A 720 -13.59 4.51 -26.69
C VAL A 720 -14.47 3.45 -27.37
N SER A 721 -15.78 3.52 -27.12
CA SER A 721 -16.76 2.60 -27.67
C SER A 721 -18.11 3.28 -27.85
N GLU A 722 -19.12 2.57 -28.37
CA GLU A 722 -20.49 3.10 -28.45
C GLU A 722 -21.07 3.41 -27.05
N SER A 723 -20.72 2.63 -26.03
CA SER A 723 -21.14 2.86 -24.64
C SER A 723 -20.26 3.86 -23.88
N ASN A 724 -19.04 4.11 -24.37
CA ASN A 724 -18.09 5.08 -23.80
C ASN A 724 -17.53 6.02 -24.89
N PRO A 725 -18.37 6.86 -25.51
CA PRO A 725 -17.95 7.69 -26.63
C PRO A 725 -17.05 8.84 -26.16
N LEU A 726 -16.24 9.36 -27.10
CA LEU A 726 -15.58 10.65 -26.93
C LEU A 726 -16.63 11.76 -26.82
N VAL A 727 -16.53 12.58 -25.78
CA VAL A 727 -17.42 13.73 -25.56
C VAL A 727 -16.61 15.00 -25.38
N SER A 728 -17.22 16.15 -25.66
CA SER A 728 -16.58 17.43 -25.33
C SER A 728 -16.31 17.51 -23.83
N CYS A 729 -15.14 18.03 -23.46
CA CYS A 729 -14.83 18.34 -22.07
C CYS A 729 -15.91 19.25 -21.46
N GLU A 730 -16.60 20.09 -22.22
CA GLU A 730 -17.68 20.96 -21.71
C GLU A 730 -18.94 20.20 -21.27
N GLU A 731 -19.19 19.01 -21.83
CA GLU A 731 -20.32 18.16 -21.47
C GLU A 731 -20.11 17.39 -20.15
N ILE A 732 -18.85 17.26 -19.73
CA ILE A 732 -18.48 16.58 -18.48
C ILE A 732 -18.61 17.58 -17.33
N LYS A 733 -19.61 17.33 -16.47
CA LYS A 733 -19.95 18.22 -15.34
C LYS A 733 -18.75 18.38 -14.41
N ARG A 734 -18.49 19.64 -14.02
CA ARG A 734 -17.49 20.01 -13.01
C ARG A 734 -18.07 19.92 -11.60
N VAL A 735 -17.20 19.72 -10.61
CA VAL A 735 -17.54 19.94 -9.20
C VAL A 735 -17.75 21.44 -8.98
N ASN A 736 -18.97 21.87 -8.64
CA ASN A 736 -19.26 23.28 -8.45
C ASN A 736 -18.81 23.76 -7.05
N LEU A 737 -17.72 24.53 -7.01
CA LEU A 737 -17.14 25.08 -5.78
C LEU A 737 -18.03 26.12 -5.08
N GLU A 738 -19.10 26.64 -5.71
CA GLU A 738 -20.08 27.53 -5.05
C GLU A 738 -20.75 26.88 -3.83
N ALA A 739 -20.71 25.54 -3.71
CA ALA A 739 -21.15 24.84 -2.51
C ALA A 739 -20.26 25.10 -1.28
N TRP A 740 -19.06 25.67 -1.44
CA TRP A 740 -18.14 26.09 -0.38
C TRP A 740 -18.08 27.61 -0.18
N GLN A 741 -18.96 28.37 -0.84
CA GLN A 741 -19.03 29.82 -0.64
C GLN A 741 -19.62 30.16 0.73
N ASP A 742 -18.92 30.98 1.50
CA ASP A 742 -19.34 31.44 2.82
C ASP A 742 -20.70 32.17 2.71
N PRO A 743 -21.68 31.86 3.59
CA PRO A 743 -23.01 32.47 3.53
C PRO A 743 -23.00 34.00 3.58
N ALA A 744 -22.05 34.60 4.31
CA ALA A 744 -21.88 36.05 4.40
C ALA A 744 -21.47 36.72 3.08
N GLN A 745 -20.97 35.92 2.12
CA GLN A 745 -20.57 36.38 0.79
C GLN A 745 -21.55 35.96 -0.31
N GLN A 746 -22.62 35.24 0.04
CA GLN A 746 -23.65 34.88 -0.91
C GLN A 746 -24.45 36.14 -1.28
N PRO A 747 -24.60 36.45 -2.58
CA PRO A 747 -25.42 37.58 -2.99
C PRO A 747 -26.89 37.29 -2.62
N ASP A 748 -27.68 38.36 -2.45
CA ASP A 748 -29.08 38.23 -2.04
C ASP A 748 -29.89 37.29 -2.97
N ILE A 749 -31.04 36.82 -2.48
CA ILE A 749 -31.88 35.84 -3.19
C ILE A 749 -32.25 36.32 -4.60
N LEU A 750 -32.48 37.62 -4.80
CA LEU A 750 -32.82 38.21 -6.10
C LEU A 750 -31.64 38.13 -7.08
N THR A 751 -30.45 38.44 -6.60
CA THR A 751 -29.20 38.40 -7.37
C THR A 751 -28.82 36.96 -7.72
N ARG A 752 -29.01 36.01 -6.79
CA ARG A 752 -28.87 34.57 -7.05
C ARG A 752 -29.85 34.07 -8.11
N THR A 753 -31.11 34.47 -8.02
CA THR A 753 -32.15 34.05 -8.96
C THR A 753 -31.88 34.62 -10.35
N ASN A 754 -31.47 35.89 -10.44
CA ASN A 754 -31.09 36.53 -11.70
C ASN A 754 -29.82 35.92 -12.32
N LYS A 755 -28.81 35.55 -11.52
CA LYS A 755 -27.60 34.88 -12.00
C LYS A 755 -27.90 33.45 -12.48
N TRP A 756 -28.75 32.72 -11.77
CA TRP A 756 -29.22 31.40 -12.18
C TRP A 756 -30.04 31.47 -13.48
N ILE A 757 -30.97 32.43 -13.61
CA ILE A 757 -31.72 32.68 -14.85
C ILE A 757 -30.76 33.03 -15.99
N LYS A 758 -29.79 33.94 -15.79
CA LYS A 758 -28.80 34.28 -16.82
C LYS A 758 -27.95 33.08 -17.25
N ASN A 759 -27.49 32.26 -16.30
CA ASN A 759 -26.70 31.07 -16.64
C ASN A 759 -27.52 29.97 -17.34
N LYS A 760 -28.83 29.89 -17.08
CA LYS A 760 -29.72 28.90 -17.70
C LYS A 760 -30.32 29.37 -19.03
N VAL A 761 -30.45 30.69 -19.25
CA VAL A 761 -30.94 31.30 -20.49
C VAL A 761 -29.80 31.57 -21.47
N GLY A 762 -28.60 31.90 -20.99
CA GLY A 762 -27.41 32.13 -21.81
C GLY A 762 -26.83 30.87 -22.47
N SER A 763 -27.13 29.67 -21.96
CA SER A 763 -26.74 28.41 -22.61
C SER A 763 -27.65 27.98 -23.77
N ASN A 764 -28.77 28.67 -23.97
CA ASN A 764 -29.73 28.38 -25.05
C ASN A 764 -29.74 29.44 -26.16
N SER A 765 -28.93 30.49 -26.07
CA SER A 765 -28.99 31.65 -26.99
C SER A 765 -27.82 31.77 -27.98
N THR A 766 -26.98 30.75 -28.13
CA THR A 766 -26.05 30.62 -29.26
C THR A 766 -26.18 29.23 -29.85
N LYS A 767 -27.21 29.08 -30.70
CA LYS A 767 -27.26 28.08 -31.76
C LYS A 767 -26.70 28.70 -33.03
#